data_AF-A0A157S4V4-F1
#
_entry.id   AF-A0A157S4V4-F1
#
_cell.length_a   1.000
_cell.length_b   1.000
_cell.length_c   1.000
_cell.angle_alpha   90.00
_cell.angle_beta   90.00
_cell.angle_gamma   90.00
#
_symmetry.space_group_name_H-M   'P 1'
#
loop_
_entity.id
_entity.type
_entity.pdbx_description
1 polymer ?
#
loop_
_entity_poly.entity_id
_entity_poly.type
_entity_poly.pdbx_seq_one_letter_code
_entity_poly.pdbx_strand_id
1 'polypeptide(L)'
;MCLKPTTITTTHQSTSPVTDQMPVTQSPLSDVQPQEPVTPTLDVVQSPTQPSSMPLQAQVKQTITPLGEAPDKQTTGRAVSHKALTDWKNDLKKQPALKPEVEQIWNALTRADYVAKKGSGGDATYAFRFGAAQAVHDFRTRNPDLNLSDTAVKHVLAFIEKHMVLHSNIDEAYGRMTGGNPKAFRDWFHSFAGTVSLLGARSSDTVTPKLSAPKQRQLIKAELMRGQLQATYTPGDADRLGRSLSPLVREGYGRGVKTGLWMAAAAVRTEQVKAALGPLGSQLNKFEVYPVNHAFTYNGTAPVTVADVPGTLAGVRSVYIESLGVQVVHKDIVDKDIHGFLGGRGLRSSASECAELCAQRMVEKIGTGDVSGALKTLDKAFDGVNAKAVKEVLGQVELMPNTLIAPDGVDALSQSSPQQLRELKDAYAACVKSDTRDLPLYLRQNIQVVRNLIGDIDRFGAPGMPATVCAALTDALQRASELLSQARFMAMDLSGKAGVLEQDRSVIMQRATQLNERLFGDAPQDMEGHLQRGHVRAMESDIATHDKHFQTLDVLPQATSLHMEHFYQAMQDIHHVVRFQNDWAGRAPALDGVIGDLLLKRPEPTALTGGDAGVLRGALKVESAPHALALLEQIQSSLSTEELSSAAILTGAYYETPALFPGAADIDSVDSPALREKRLIVMEPHPNNAAKVEVHPHDPVALIQNVFGVQREHPCTLVIDCTLNHLGEEQIARVLHEARPHIESGVLNLVLVQSGTKFFQNGMDIVNIGTAAIFNKGDNWTGFQDGMDQGRMHVPDDDKGYIASMLSGGNEQTSMEYLSRVRHNTSQLRGELLRDIPPGHTGGNAFELCANTDDRTVYVAFRPTDAYVARVQKKPLDQLTEKDRADVNVKLYTDRLLPGFNELATVDRSSFGFNVTNFGECHTTVRITLGIEEPGLLQEYARKLVALGERIHAEG
;
A
#
# COMPACT_ATOMS: atom_id res chain seq x y z
N MET A 1 -45.15 -50.29 3.80
CA MET A 1 -46.55 -49.85 3.63
C MET A 1 -46.60 -48.95 2.41
N CYS A 2 -47.38 -49.33 1.40
CA CYS A 2 -47.59 -48.56 0.17
C CYS A 2 -48.44 -47.33 0.44
N LEU A 3 -48.21 -46.21 -0.25
CA LEU A 3 -49.24 -45.43 -0.94
C LEU A 3 -48.58 -44.53 -2.02
N LYS A 4 -49.23 -44.47 -3.19
CA LYS A 4 -48.82 -43.87 -4.47
C LYS A 4 -49.02 -42.35 -4.51
N PRO A 5 -48.33 -41.61 -5.41
CA PRO A 5 -48.73 -40.26 -5.79
C PRO A 5 -49.66 -40.25 -7.02
N THR A 6 -50.57 -39.27 -7.04
CA THR A 6 -51.59 -39.04 -8.07
C THR A 6 -51.14 -37.89 -8.96
N THR A 7 -51.16 -38.11 -10.27
CA THR A 7 -50.94 -37.09 -11.31
C THR A 7 -52.29 -36.51 -11.74
N ILE A 8 -52.38 -35.18 -11.90
CA ILE A 8 -53.43 -34.54 -12.69
C ILE A 8 -52.79 -33.53 -13.65
N THR A 9 -53.07 -33.74 -14.93
CA THR A 9 -52.74 -32.93 -16.11
C THR A 9 -53.93 -32.02 -16.45
N THR A 10 -53.70 -30.84 -17.06
CA THR A 10 -54.52 -30.13 -18.09
C THR A 10 -54.24 -28.61 -18.04
N THR A 11 -54.34 -27.77 -19.08
CA THR A 11 -54.14 -27.80 -20.56
C THR A 11 -54.38 -26.36 -21.04
N HIS A 12 -53.60 -25.89 -22.04
CA HIS A 12 -53.93 -24.85 -23.05
C HIS A 12 -54.28 -23.42 -22.55
N GLN A 13 -54.00 -22.32 -23.24
CA GLN A 13 -54.02 -21.99 -24.67
C GLN A 13 -53.50 -20.54 -24.81
N SER A 14 -52.75 -20.17 -25.85
CA SER A 14 -52.88 -18.82 -26.43
C SER A 14 -52.23 -18.73 -27.81
N THR A 15 -52.90 -17.94 -28.64
CA THR A 15 -52.90 -17.76 -30.09
C THR A 15 -51.76 -16.89 -30.63
N SER A 16 -51.24 -17.24 -31.82
CA SER A 16 -50.63 -16.31 -32.79
C SER A 16 -51.76 -15.58 -33.57
N PRO A 17 -51.56 -14.52 -34.41
CA PRO A 17 -50.39 -14.29 -35.28
C PRO A 17 -50.02 -12.82 -35.63
N VAL A 18 -49.02 -12.71 -36.51
CA VAL A 18 -48.89 -11.79 -37.68
C VAL A 18 -47.55 -11.03 -37.73
N THR A 19 -46.89 -11.32 -38.86
CA THR A 19 -45.70 -10.78 -39.52
C THR A 19 -45.69 -9.27 -39.76
N ASP A 20 -44.51 -8.66 -39.70
CA ASP A 20 -44.10 -7.73 -40.76
C ASP A 20 -42.58 -7.70 -40.97
N GLN A 21 -42.22 -7.53 -42.24
CA GLN A 21 -40.88 -7.64 -42.82
C GLN A 21 -40.08 -6.33 -42.74
N MET A 22 -38.75 -6.42 -42.96
CA MET A 22 -37.84 -5.52 -43.70
C MET A 22 -36.46 -5.40 -43.00
N PRO A 23 -35.37 -4.99 -43.68
CA PRO A 23 -34.74 -5.65 -44.81
C PRO A 23 -33.23 -5.89 -44.59
N VAL A 24 -32.68 -6.84 -45.35
CA VAL A 24 -31.24 -7.09 -45.48
C VAL A 24 -30.62 -6.03 -46.40
N THR A 25 -29.66 -5.27 -45.90
CA THR A 25 -28.75 -4.45 -46.70
C THR A 25 -27.36 -5.08 -46.73
N GLN A 26 -26.98 -5.59 -47.90
CA GLN A 26 -25.59 -5.84 -48.31
C GLN A 26 -25.02 -4.60 -49.00
N SER A 27 -23.76 -4.23 -48.71
CA SER A 27 -22.87 -3.47 -49.60
C SER A 27 -21.46 -3.22 -49.01
N PRO A 28 -20.42 -2.83 -49.79
CA PRO A 28 -19.34 -3.77 -50.17
C PRO A 28 -17.90 -3.17 -50.17
N LEU A 29 -16.90 -3.98 -50.61
CA LEU A 29 -15.55 -3.61 -51.17
C LEU A 29 -14.55 -2.94 -50.18
N SER A 30 -13.22 -3.04 -50.25
CA SER A 30 -12.23 -3.68 -51.15
C SER A 30 -10.83 -3.63 -50.53
N ASP A 31 -10.02 -4.64 -50.86
CA ASP A 31 -8.58 -4.66 -51.19
C ASP A 31 -7.62 -3.57 -50.67
N VAL A 32 -6.64 -3.98 -49.85
CA VAL A 32 -5.33 -3.31 -49.73
C VAL A 32 -4.22 -4.37 -49.71
N GLN A 33 -3.28 -4.29 -50.66
CA GLN A 33 -2.06 -5.10 -50.75
C GLN A 33 -0.97 -4.58 -49.79
N PRO A 34 -0.07 -5.46 -49.27
CA PRO A 34 1.06 -5.04 -48.44
C PRO A 34 2.31 -4.70 -49.26
N GLN A 35 3.01 -3.63 -48.88
CA GLN A 35 4.33 -3.23 -49.40
C GLN A 35 5.48 -3.88 -48.61
N GLU A 36 6.54 -4.25 -49.34
CA GLU A 36 7.79 -4.82 -48.83
C GLU A 36 8.70 -3.79 -48.12
N PRO A 37 9.57 -4.22 -47.18
CA PRO A 37 10.50 -3.35 -46.49
C PRO A 37 11.85 -3.18 -47.21
N VAL A 38 12.33 -1.94 -47.27
CA VAL A 38 13.65 -1.54 -47.80
C VAL A 38 14.73 -1.66 -46.71
N THR A 39 15.86 -2.29 -47.05
CA THR A 39 17.07 -2.41 -46.19
C THR A 39 18.06 -1.28 -46.50
N PRO A 40 18.77 -0.69 -45.52
CA PRO A 40 19.89 0.20 -45.80
C PRO A 40 21.25 -0.52 -45.76
N THR A 41 22.09 -0.13 -46.72
CA THR A 41 23.45 -0.60 -47.02
C THR A 41 24.50 -0.05 -46.05
N LEU A 42 25.51 -0.87 -45.76
CA LEU A 42 26.74 -0.56 -45.01
C LEU A 42 27.83 -0.08 -45.97
N ASP A 43 28.56 0.98 -45.60
CA ASP A 43 29.84 1.33 -46.22
C ASP A 43 30.99 1.29 -45.20
N VAL A 44 32.09 0.70 -45.65
CA VAL A 44 33.35 0.40 -44.94
C VAL A 44 34.45 1.25 -45.55
N VAL A 45 35.25 2.01 -44.76
CA VAL A 45 36.65 2.33 -45.12
C VAL A 45 37.56 2.51 -43.88
N GLN A 46 38.44 1.51 -43.70
CA GLN A 46 39.90 1.50 -43.46
C GLN A 46 40.62 2.45 -42.47
N SER A 47 41.42 1.79 -41.61
CA SER A 47 42.58 2.28 -40.84
C SER A 47 43.78 2.65 -41.73
N PRO A 48 44.87 3.29 -41.21
CA PRO A 48 45.99 2.49 -40.70
C PRO A 48 46.92 3.10 -39.62
N THR A 49 47.65 2.17 -38.96
CA THR A 49 49.06 2.22 -38.47
C THR A 49 49.50 2.97 -37.19
N GLN A 50 50.03 2.17 -36.26
CA GLN A 50 50.99 2.44 -35.16
C GLN A 50 52.46 2.37 -35.67
N PRO A 51 53.54 2.40 -34.84
CA PRO A 51 53.93 3.21 -33.66
C PRO A 51 55.42 3.68 -33.75
N SER A 52 55.96 4.46 -32.78
CA SER A 52 57.23 4.14 -32.07
C SER A 52 57.67 5.20 -31.05
N SER A 53 58.50 4.73 -30.11
CA SER A 53 59.00 5.28 -28.85
C SER A 53 60.37 5.98 -28.92
N MET A 54 60.66 6.95 -28.03
CA MET A 54 61.93 7.09 -27.26
C MET A 54 61.91 8.30 -26.28
N PRO A 55 62.79 8.36 -25.23
CA PRO A 55 62.47 8.97 -23.94
C PRO A 55 63.28 10.23 -23.50
N LEU A 56 62.66 11.01 -22.60
CA LEU A 56 63.16 11.73 -21.40
C LEU A 56 64.48 12.56 -21.43
N GLN A 57 64.36 13.89 -21.30
CA GLN A 57 64.69 14.69 -20.09
C GLN A 57 64.90 16.18 -20.41
N ALA A 58 63.94 17.02 -20.00
CA ALA A 58 64.19 18.41 -19.54
C ALA A 58 62.97 18.86 -18.72
N GLN A 59 63.21 19.21 -17.44
CA GLN A 59 62.20 19.70 -16.52
C GLN A 59 61.55 20.99 -17.03
N VAL A 60 60.32 20.89 -17.52
CA VAL A 60 59.46 22.04 -17.80
C VAL A 60 58.74 22.38 -16.49
N LYS A 61 58.79 23.66 -16.06
CA LYS A 61 57.85 24.22 -15.08
C LYS A 61 56.44 24.01 -15.65
N GLN A 62 55.79 22.91 -15.26
CA GLN A 62 54.48 22.54 -15.78
C GLN A 62 53.48 23.63 -15.44
N THR A 63 52.89 24.21 -16.48
CA THR A 63 51.87 25.23 -16.37
C THR A 63 50.56 24.51 -16.08
N ILE A 64 50.00 24.70 -14.88
CA ILE A 64 48.73 24.09 -14.48
C ILE A 64 47.64 24.67 -15.37
N THR A 65 46.86 23.81 -16.04
CA THR A 65 45.76 24.27 -16.91
C THR A 65 44.56 24.69 -16.04
N PRO A 66 44.14 25.97 -16.07
CA PRO A 66 42.97 26.43 -15.33
C PRO A 66 41.66 25.91 -15.94
N LEU A 67 40.57 25.93 -15.17
CA LEU A 67 39.21 25.74 -15.71
C LEU A 67 38.91 26.86 -16.72
N GLY A 68 38.44 26.51 -17.93
CA GLY A 68 37.83 27.46 -18.86
C GLY A 68 36.59 28.13 -18.24
N GLU A 69 36.09 29.19 -18.88
CA GLU A 69 35.05 30.11 -18.33
C GLU A 69 34.00 29.40 -17.46
N ALA A 70 33.86 29.92 -16.23
CA ALA A 70 33.11 29.26 -15.17
C ALA A 70 31.61 29.16 -15.51
N PRO A 71 31.00 27.96 -15.42
CA PRO A 71 29.56 27.86 -15.22
C PRO A 71 29.17 28.53 -13.91
N ASP A 72 27.91 28.93 -13.79
CA ASP A 72 27.34 29.84 -12.78
C ASP A 72 27.93 29.70 -11.35
N LYS A 73 28.14 30.84 -10.67
CA LYS A 73 28.95 31.01 -9.43
C LYS A 73 28.39 30.32 -8.16
N GLN A 74 27.67 29.21 -8.25
CA GLN A 74 27.11 28.52 -7.08
C GLN A 74 28.13 27.57 -6.42
N THR A 75 28.59 27.93 -5.22
CA THR A 75 29.43 27.09 -4.36
C THR A 75 28.62 25.96 -3.71
N THR A 76 29.14 24.73 -3.66
CA THR A 76 28.42 23.52 -3.18
C THR A 76 28.19 23.42 -1.65
N GLY A 77 28.40 24.50 -0.89
CA GLY A 77 28.15 24.53 0.55
C GLY A 77 29.09 23.66 1.43
N ARG A 78 30.14 23.06 0.88
CA ARG A 78 31.04 22.13 1.60
C ARG A 78 32.36 22.82 1.98
N ALA A 79 32.75 22.78 3.25
CA ALA A 79 33.96 23.47 3.73
C ALA A 79 34.83 22.62 4.67
N VAL A 80 36.14 22.87 4.62
CA VAL A 80 37.14 22.31 5.55
C VAL A 80 37.60 23.40 6.51
N SER A 81 37.50 23.15 7.82
CA SER A 81 37.90 24.10 8.84
C SER A 81 39.42 24.28 8.89
N HIS A 82 39.89 25.46 9.30
CA HIS A 82 41.31 25.72 9.46
C HIS A 82 41.99 24.74 10.44
N LYS A 83 41.27 24.36 11.50
CA LYS A 83 41.72 23.38 12.49
C LYS A 83 41.89 21.99 11.86
N ALA A 84 40.91 21.50 11.11
CA ALA A 84 41.01 20.21 10.43
C ALA A 84 42.17 20.18 9.42
N LEU A 85 42.37 21.29 8.70
CA LEU A 85 43.50 21.43 7.79
C LEU A 85 44.85 21.44 8.53
N THR A 86 44.92 22.07 9.69
CA THR A 86 46.12 22.10 10.53
C THR A 86 46.42 20.72 11.10
N ASP A 87 45.39 20.01 11.57
CA ASP A 87 45.50 18.65 12.10
C ASP A 87 45.97 17.69 11.00
N TRP A 88 45.45 17.80 9.78
CA TRP A 88 45.90 17.01 8.63
C TRP A 88 47.33 17.35 8.19
N LYS A 89 47.70 18.62 8.15
CA LYS A 89 49.10 19.03 7.90
C LYS A 89 50.05 18.47 8.96
N ASN A 90 49.61 18.38 10.21
CA ASN A 90 50.38 17.76 11.28
C ASN A 90 50.46 16.22 11.13
N ASP A 91 49.42 15.58 10.61
CA ASP A 91 49.43 14.14 10.31
C ASP A 91 50.32 13.81 9.10
N LEU A 92 50.30 14.65 8.06
CA LEU A 92 51.20 14.55 6.90
C LEU A 92 52.68 14.68 7.27
N LYS A 93 53.02 15.42 8.35
CA LYS A 93 54.41 15.45 8.87
C LYS A 93 54.89 14.06 9.31
N LYS A 94 53.98 13.16 9.69
CA LYS A 94 54.29 11.77 10.04
C LYS A 94 54.45 10.86 8.81
N GLN A 95 54.08 11.34 7.62
CA GLN A 95 54.15 10.61 6.34
C GLN A 95 55.00 11.38 5.32
N PRO A 96 56.31 11.55 5.57
CA PRO A 96 57.17 12.46 4.79
C PRO A 96 57.26 12.11 3.31
N ALA A 97 57.04 10.85 2.94
CA ALA A 97 57.04 10.38 1.55
C ALA A 97 55.84 10.91 0.73
N LEU A 98 54.68 11.13 1.36
CA LEU A 98 53.47 11.61 0.68
C LEU A 98 53.34 13.14 0.66
N LYS A 99 54.03 13.80 1.59
CA LYS A 99 53.92 15.24 1.81
C LYS A 99 54.10 16.09 0.54
N PRO A 100 55.10 15.85 -0.35
CA PRO A 100 55.30 16.68 -1.54
C PRO A 100 54.12 16.61 -2.52
N GLU A 101 53.62 15.40 -2.81
CA GLU A 101 52.51 15.18 -3.73
C GLU A 101 51.18 15.70 -3.17
N VAL A 102 50.93 15.49 -1.88
CA VAL A 102 49.72 15.96 -1.20
C VAL A 102 49.69 17.49 -1.11
N GLU A 103 50.82 18.13 -0.79
CA GLU A 103 50.92 19.60 -0.80
C GLU A 103 50.77 20.16 -2.22
N GLN A 104 51.24 19.45 -3.25
CA GLN A 104 51.06 19.83 -4.64
C GLN A 104 49.59 19.77 -5.07
N ILE A 105 48.87 18.69 -4.74
CA ILE A 105 47.42 18.58 -4.99
C ILE A 105 46.66 19.69 -4.27
N TRP A 106 46.94 19.92 -2.98
CA TRP A 106 46.26 20.94 -2.19
C TRP A 106 46.52 22.37 -2.70
N ASN A 107 47.78 22.68 -3.03
CA ASN A 107 48.15 23.99 -3.58
C ASN A 107 47.54 24.22 -4.96
N ALA A 108 47.39 23.17 -5.76
CA ALA A 108 46.76 23.28 -7.07
C ALA A 108 45.24 23.48 -6.97
N LEU A 109 44.55 22.72 -6.10
CA LEU A 109 43.12 22.91 -5.82
C LEU A 109 42.81 24.33 -5.31
N THR A 110 43.70 24.91 -4.50
CA THR A 110 43.53 26.27 -3.97
C THR A 110 43.88 27.38 -4.96
N ARG A 111 44.74 27.13 -5.96
CA ARG A 111 45.12 28.12 -7.00
C ARG A 111 44.24 28.09 -8.24
N ALA A 112 43.72 26.93 -8.62
CA ALA A 112 42.88 26.76 -9.81
C ALA A 112 41.39 27.05 -9.55
N ASP A 113 41.09 27.86 -8.52
CA ASP A 113 39.74 28.33 -8.19
C ASP A 113 38.72 27.23 -7.84
N TYR A 114 39.17 25.99 -7.60
CA TYR A 114 38.31 24.91 -7.07
C TYR A 114 37.86 25.17 -5.64
N VAL A 115 38.51 26.10 -4.93
CA VAL A 115 38.26 26.44 -3.53
C VAL A 115 38.18 27.95 -3.33
N ALA A 116 37.11 28.45 -2.74
CA ALA A 116 37.01 29.85 -2.29
C ALA A 116 37.46 29.97 -0.83
N LYS A 117 38.42 30.86 -0.54
CA LYS A 117 38.85 31.18 0.83
C LYS A 117 37.89 32.22 1.43
N LYS A 118 37.13 31.85 2.47
CA LYS A 118 36.26 32.76 3.22
C LYS A 118 36.99 33.21 4.51
N GLY A 119 37.14 34.52 4.69
CA GLY A 119 37.74 35.16 5.88
C GLY A 119 39.20 35.62 5.72
N SER A 120 39.56 36.70 6.42
CA SER A 120 40.94 37.23 6.53
C SER A 120 41.55 36.82 7.88
N GLY A 121 42.74 36.20 7.87
CA GLY A 121 43.47 35.82 9.09
C GLY A 121 43.53 34.31 9.37
N GLY A 122 43.90 33.93 10.60
CA GLY A 122 44.15 32.55 11.05
C GLY A 122 42.93 31.62 11.07
N ASP A 123 41.72 32.15 10.90
CA ASP A 123 40.46 31.37 10.90
C ASP A 123 39.87 31.15 9.49
N ALA A 124 40.69 31.31 8.43
CA ALA A 124 40.21 31.16 7.07
C ALA A 124 39.64 29.75 6.80
N THR A 125 38.39 29.70 6.33
CA THR A 125 37.69 28.48 5.93
C THR A 125 37.80 28.29 4.41
N TYR A 126 37.95 27.04 3.96
CA TYR A 126 38.13 26.71 2.54
C TYR A 126 36.87 26.00 2.01
N ALA A 127 36.13 26.65 1.10
CA ALA A 127 34.88 26.14 0.53
C ALA A 127 35.06 25.62 -0.89
N PHE A 128 34.63 24.39 -1.18
CA PHE A 128 34.82 23.74 -2.48
C PHE A 128 33.71 24.11 -3.49
N ARG A 129 34.11 24.45 -4.72
CA ARG A 129 33.17 24.79 -5.82
C ARG A 129 32.55 23.56 -6.51
N PHE A 130 33.11 22.36 -6.29
CA PHE A 130 32.65 21.10 -6.90
C PHE A 130 32.65 19.96 -5.87
N GLY A 131 31.99 18.84 -6.17
CA GLY A 131 32.14 17.60 -5.40
C GLY A 131 33.62 17.18 -5.31
N ALA A 132 34.11 16.93 -4.09
CA ALA A 132 35.55 16.76 -3.82
C ALA A 132 36.21 15.64 -4.63
N ALA A 133 35.52 14.51 -4.80
CA ALA A 133 35.99 13.40 -5.63
C ALA A 133 36.14 13.81 -7.10
N GLN A 134 35.14 14.50 -7.64
CA GLN A 134 35.15 15.01 -9.01
C GLN A 134 36.26 16.04 -9.19
N ALA A 135 36.47 16.96 -8.25
CA ALA A 135 37.51 17.99 -8.35
C ALA A 135 38.92 17.38 -8.39
N VAL A 136 39.19 16.37 -7.54
CA VAL A 136 40.49 15.69 -7.51
C VAL A 136 40.69 14.81 -8.75
N HIS A 137 39.63 14.12 -9.23
CA HIS A 137 39.69 13.33 -10.45
C HIS A 137 39.85 14.18 -11.70
N ASP A 138 39.11 15.29 -11.82
CA ASP A 138 39.22 16.24 -12.93
C ASP A 138 40.60 16.90 -12.92
N PHE A 139 41.12 17.27 -11.74
CA PHE A 139 42.47 17.82 -11.61
C PHE A 139 43.52 16.84 -12.11
N ARG A 140 43.43 15.56 -11.70
CA ARG A 140 44.32 14.49 -12.17
C ARG A 140 44.21 14.29 -13.68
N THR A 141 42.98 14.27 -14.21
CA THR A 141 42.71 14.03 -15.63
C THR A 141 43.24 15.16 -16.50
N ARG A 142 43.14 16.42 -16.04
CA ARG A 142 43.60 17.61 -16.76
C ARG A 142 45.10 17.88 -16.62
N ASN A 143 45.76 17.24 -15.66
CA ASN A 143 47.19 17.38 -15.43
C ASN A 143 47.86 16.00 -15.37
N PRO A 144 47.74 15.19 -16.45
CA PRO A 144 48.26 13.82 -16.47
C PRO A 144 49.78 13.78 -16.25
N ASP A 145 50.48 14.86 -16.59
CA ASP A 145 51.94 14.96 -16.49
C ASP A 145 52.46 15.19 -15.07
N LEU A 146 51.58 15.43 -14.08
CA LEU A 146 51.96 15.61 -12.66
C LEU A 146 52.29 14.29 -11.95
N ASN A 147 52.05 13.14 -12.60
CA ASN A 147 52.40 11.79 -12.14
C ASN A 147 52.04 11.51 -10.65
N LEU A 148 50.86 11.98 -10.23
CA LEU A 148 50.36 11.86 -8.86
C LEU A 148 50.08 10.39 -8.51
N SER A 149 50.62 9.90 -7.39
CA SER A 149 50.36 8.53 -6.97
C SER A 149 48.89 8.34 -6.56
N ASP A 150 48.33 7.16 -6.84
CA ASP A 150 47.00 6.78 -6.37
C ASP A 150 46.89 6.87 -4.84
N THR A 151 47.99 6.64 -4.14
CA THR A 151 48.08 6.74 -2.69
C THR A 151 47.89 8.19 -2.21
N ALA A 152 48.55 9.17 -2.84
CA ALA A 152 48.37 10.58 -2.51
C ALA A 152 46.95 11.06 -2.83
N VAL A 153 46.39 10.65 -3.97
CA VAL A 153 45.00 10.96 -4.37
C VAL A 153 44.01 10.39 -3.35
N LYS A 154 44.12 9.10 -3.01
CA LYS A 154 43.27 8.46 -1.99
C LYS A 154 43.41 9.13 -0.63
N HIS A 155 44.62 9.58 -0.27
CA HIS A 155 44.85 10.26 1.01
C HIS A 155 44.19 11.64 1.08
N VAL A 156 44.23 12.41 -0.02
CA VAL A 156 43.53 13.70 -0.14
C VAL A 156 42.00 13.49 -0.12
N LEU A 157 41.50 12.51 -0.88
CA LEU A 157 40.07 12.17 -0.89
C LEU A 157 39.58 11.76 0.49
N ALA A 158 40.29 10.84 1.15
CA ALA A 158 39.95 10.39 2.49
C ALA A 158 39.97 11.54 3.52
N PHE A 159 40.90 12.48 3.40
CA PHE A 159 40.92 13.67 4.26
C PHE A 159 39.69 14.56 4.00
N ILE A 160 39.41 14.87 2.74
CA ILE A 160 38.29 15.76 2.38
C ILE A 160 36.96 15.11 2.77
N GLU A 161 36.76 13.82 2.49
CA GLU A 161 35.56 13.06 2.88
C GLU A 161 35.37 13.01 4.40
N LYS A 162 36.46 12.82 5.16
CA LYS A 162 36.40 12.73 6.62
C LYS A 162 36.13 14.06 7.32
N HIS A 163 36.56 15.17 6.72
CA HIS A 163 36.59 16.48 7.38
C HIS A 163 35.78 17.58 6.68
N MET A 164 35.12 17.26 5.56
CA MET A 164 34.07 18.11 5.01
C MET A 164 32.91 18.14 6.00
N VAL A 165 32.68 19.32 6.56
CA VAL A 165 31.43 19.60 7.26
C VAL A 165 30.58 20.45 6.33
N LEU A 166 29.28 20.20 6.38
CA LEU A 166 28.24 21.04 5.78
C LEU A 166 28.13 22.38 6.53
N HIS A 167 29.23 23.12 6.56
CA HIS A 167 29.36 24.44 7.18
C HIS A 167 28.62 25.51 6.35
N SER A 168 28.44 25.21 5.05
CA SER A 168 27.54 25.83 4.07
C SER A 168 26.22 26.32 4.62
N ASN A 169 25.45 25.33 5.02
CA ASN A 169 24.01 25.44 4.93
C ASN A 169 23.39 25.93 6.22
N ILE A 170 24.08 25.99 7.36
CA ILE A 170 23.44 26.54 8.57
C ILE A 170 23.45 28.07 8.56
N ASP A 171 24.57 28.70 8.22
CA ASP A 171 24.65 30.16 8.10
C ASP A 171 23.92 30.68 6.85
N GLU A 172 24.06 29.95 5.73
CA GLU A 172 23.42 30.31 4.46
C GLU A 172 21.94 29.94 4.42
N ALA A 173 21.52 28.80 4.96
CA ALA A 173 20.08 28.54 5.12
C ALA A 173 19.51 29.40 6.23
N TYR A 174 20.22 29.77 7.31
CA TYR A 174 19.68 30.76 8.25
C TYR A 174 19.52 32.12 7.59
N GLY A 175 20.54 32.65 6.90
CA GLY A 175 20.43 33.92 6.17
C GLY A 175 19.34 33.94 5.10
N ARG A 176 19.02 32.79 4.48
CA ARG A 176 17.95 32.64 3.47
C ARG A 176 16.58 32.29 4.05
N MET A 177 16.49 31.53 5.15
CA MET A 177 15.26 31.24 5.91
C MET A 177 14.79 32.44 6.77
N THR A 178 15.74 33.25 7.23
CA THR A 178 15.48 34.50 7.97
C THR A 178 15.25 35.71 7.06
N GLY A 179 14.93 35.48 5.78
CA GLY A 179 14.07 36.40 5.03
C GLY A 179 12.75 36.74 5.75
N GLY A 180 12.48 36.12 6.91
CA GLY A 180 11.76 36.74 8.02
C GLY A 180 11.16 35.77 9.02
N ASN A 181 11.36 34.44 8.87
CA ASN A 181 10.51 33.48 9.57
C ASN A 181 11.27 32.42 10.42
N PRO A 182 11.69 32.77 11.65
CA PRO A 182 12.24 31.85 12.64
C PRO A 182 11.40 30.58 12.89
N LYS A 183 10.09 30.64 12.63
CA LYS A 183 9.17 29.50 12.75
C LYS A 183 9.54 28.36 11.78
N ALA A 184 9.92 28.68 10.54
CA ALA A 184 10.21 27.67 9.52
C ALA A 184 11.43 26.81 9.87
N PHE A 185 12.51 27.44 10.37
CA PHE A 185 13.69 26.70 10.85
C PHE A 185 13.36 25.82 12.05
N ARG A 186 12.53 26.33 12.96
CA ARG A 186 12.12 25.64 14.17
C ARG A 186 11.31 24.39 13.83
N ASP A 187 10.33 24.52 12.94
CA ASP A 187 9.48 23.43 12.49
C ASP A 187 10.31 22.35 11.74
N TRP A 188 11.30 22.76 10.92
CA TRP A 188 12.27 21.85 10.29
C TRP A 188 13.13 21.09 11.30
N PHE A 189 13.74 21.80 12.26
CA PHE A 189 14.59 21.17 13.26
C PHE A 189 13.79 20.20 14.13
N HIS A 190 12.56 20.59 14.48
CA HIS A 190 11.63 19.77 15.24
C HIS A 190 11.36 18.43 14.54
N SER A 191 11.10 18.46 13.23
CA SER A 191 10.98 17.26 12.38
C SER A 191 12.22 16.36 12.44
N PHE A 192 13.36 16.96 12.14
CA PHE A 192 14.59 16.25 11.94
C PHE A 192 15.07 15.58 13.24
N ALA A 193 15.03 16.34 14.34
CA ALA A 193 15.47 15.88 15.64
C ALA A 193 14.55 14.79 16.22
N GLY A 194 13.23 14.92 16.06
CA GLY A 194 12.26 13.90 16.50
C GLY A 194 12.50 12.56 15.79
N THR A 195 12.67 12.61 14.48
CA THR A 195 12.90 11.43 13.63
C THR A 195 14.20 10.71 13.97
N VAL A 196 15.30 11.45 14.12
CA VAL A 196 16.60 10.89 14.49
C VAL A 196 16.60 10.30 15.90
N SER A 197 15.88 10.93 16.84
CA SER A 197 15.75 10.44 18.21
C SER A 197 15.04 9.07 18.26
N LEU A 198 14.00 8.87 17.44
CA LEU A 198 13.28 7.59 17.33
C LEU A 198 14.14 6.49 16.72
N LEU A 199 14.91 6.81 15.68
CA LEU A 199 15.85 5.87 15.05
C LEU A 199 16.95 5.43 16.01
N GLY A 200 17.49 6.36 16.81
CA GLY A 200 18.51 6.06 17.81
C GLY A 200 18.00 5.22 18.99
N ALA A 201 16.74 5.35 19.38
CA ALA A 201 16.16 4.52 20.46
C ALA A 201 16.04 3.03 20.06
N ARG A 202 15.79 2.75 18.76
CA ARG A 202 15.69 1.37 18.24
C ARG A 202 17.06 0.69 18.07
N SER A 203 18.12 1.45 17.80
CA SER A 203 19.46 0.86 17.62
C SER A 203 20.04 0.29 18.92
N SER A 204 19.55 0.68 20.09
CA SER A 204 20.03 0.17 21.38
C SER A 204 19.43 -1.18 21.80
N ASP A 205 18.30 -1.59 21.21
CA ASP A 205 17.53 -2.76 21.70
C ASP A 205 17.84 -4.08 20.96
N THR A 206 18.77 -4.11 19.99
CA THR A 206 19.19 -5.37 19.35
C THR A 206 20.68 -5.40 18.99
N VAL A 207 21.28 -6.59 19.12
CA VAL A 207 22.65 -6.93 18.68
C VAL A 207 22.83 -6.54 17.21
N THR A 208 23.38 -5.35 16.97
CA THR A 208 23.98 -4.85 15.71
C THR A 208 23.88 -5.81 14.50
N PRO A 209 22.71 -6.02 13.85
CA PRO A 209 22.71 -6.61 12.52
C PRO A 209 22.94 -5.44 11.57
N LYS A 210 23.94 -5.58 10.70
CA LYS A 210 24.42 -4.51 9.81
C LYS A 210 23.26 -3.81 9.10
N LEU A 211 23.10 -2.52 9.38
CA LEU A 211 22.24 -1.51 8.71
C LEU A 211 22.44 -1.42 7.17
N SER A 212 23.27 -2.29 6.59
CA SER A 212 23.52 -2.42 5.16
C SER A 212 22.41 -3.14 4.39
N ALA A 213 21.47 -3.84 5.04
CA ALA A 213 20.43 -4.61 4.36
C ALA A 213 19.39 -3.69 3.64
N PRO A 214 19.05 -3.93 2.36
CA PRO A 214 18.12 -3.09 1.59
C PRO A 214 16.76 -2.85 2.27
N LYS A 215 16.20 -3.88 2.92
CA LYS A 215 14.93 -3.82 3.65
C LYS A 215 14.97 -2.88 4.86
N GLN A 216 16.11 -2.80 5.56
CA GLN A 216 16.32 -1.85 6.65
C GLN A 216 16.54 -0.42 6.15
N ARG A 217 17.20 -0.23 5.01
CA ARG A 217 17.30 1.10 4.37
C ARG A 217 15.94 1.62 3.92
N GLN A 218 15.09 0.75 3.37
CA GLN A 218 13.71 1.08 3.02
C GLN A 218 12.88 1.44 4.26
N LEU A 219 13.02 0.69 5.35
CA LEU A 219 12.36 1.01 6.62
C LEU A 219 12.81 2.36 7.19
N ILE A 220 14.12 2.65 7.17
CA ILE A 220 14.68 3.93 7.62
C ILE A 220 14.19 5.07 6.72
N LYS A 221 14.13 4.86 5.39
CA LYS A 221 13.58 5.82 4.42
C LYS A 221 12.09 6.09 4.71
N ALA A 222 11.29 5.06 4.95
CA ALA A 222 9.89 5.19 5.28
C ALA A 222 9.67 5.93 6.62
N GLU A 223 10.48 5.65 7.64
CA GLU A 223 10.41 6.35 8.94
C GLU A 223 10.90 7.80 8.84
N LEU A 224 11.90 8.08 7.99
CA LEU A 224 12.35 9.45 7.69
C LEU A 224 11.27 10.26 6.98
N MET A 225 10.60 9.66 5.98
CA MET A 225 9.47 10.26 5.27
C MET A 225 8.28 10.49 6.21
N ARG A 226 7.99 9.53 7.10
CA ARG A 226 6.95 9.63 8.12
C ARG A 226 7.26 10.72 9.14
N GLY A 227 8.51 10.85 9.60
CA GLY A 227 8.93 11.89 10.53
C GLY A 227 8.92 13.30 9.93
N GLN A 228 9.21 13.41 8.63
CA GLN A 228 9.04 14.64 7.84
C GLN A 228 7.56 15.02 7.72
N LEU A 229 6.68 14.07 7.41
CA LEU A 229 5.22 14.26 7.42
C LEU A 229 4.69 14.57 8.82
N GLN A 230 5.35 14.10 9.88
CA GLN A 230 4.92 14.35 11.26
C GLN A 230 5.17 15.78 11.73
N ALA A 231 6.13 16.49 11.12
CA ALA A 231 6.43 17.86 11.47
C ALA A 231 5.56 18.91 10.77
N THR A 232 4.76 18.46 9.80
CA THR A 232 3.68 19.26 9.23
C THR A 232 2.38 19.19 10.05
N TYR A 233 2.30 18.36 11.09
CA TYR A 233 1.11 18.24 11.93
C TYR A 233 1.07 19.23 13.11
N THR A 234 -0.14 19.47 13.60
CA THR A 234 -0.38 20.37 14.74
C THR A 234 -0.02 19.70 16.07
N PRO A 235 0.22 20.48 17.14
CA PRO A 235 0.44 19.92 18.49
C PRO A 235 -0.63 18.93 18.98
N GLY A 236 -1.87 19.01 18.47
CA GLY A 236 -2.95 18.08 18.82
C GLY A 236 -2.80 16.67 18.23
N ASP A 237 -2.04 16.52 17.14
CA ASP A 237 -1.86 15.25 16.43
C ASP A 237 -0.73 14.40 17.05
N ALA A 238 0.28 15.05 17.64
CA ALA A 238 1.30 14.39 18.45
C ALA A 238 0.69 13.72 19.70
N ASP A 239 -0.32 14.35 20.29
CA ASP A 239 -1.04 13.88 21.47
C ASP A 239 -2.02 12.72 21.16
N ARG A 240 -2.50 12.63 19.91
CA ARG A 240 -3.25 11.48 19.37
C ARG A 240 -2.34 10.29 19.08
N LEU A 241 -1.13 10.51 18.56
CA LEU A 241 -0.14 9.45 18.34
C LEU A 241 0.33 8.81 19.65
N GLY A 242 0.46 9.59 20.73
CA GLY A 242 0.75 9.08 22.08
C GLY A 242 -0.34 8.16 22.65
N ARG A 243 -1.58 8.25 22.14
CA ARG A 243 -2.73 7.41 22.53
C ARG A 243 -2.95 6.19 21.63
N SER A 244 -2.13 6.01 20.59
CA SER A 244 -2.23 4.89 19.65
C SER A 244 -2.23 3.53 20.37
N LEU A 245 -3.10 2.63 19.91
CA LEU A 245 -3.19 1.23 20.37
C LEU A 245 -2.05 0.35 19.82
N SER A 246 -1.24 0.86 18.88
CA SER A 246 -0.10 0.14 18.33
C SER A 246 1.01 -0.03 19.37
N PRO A 247 1.40 -1.27 19.72
CA PRO A 247 2.53 -1.53 20.61
C PRO A 247 3.82 -0.90 20.09
N LEU A 248 4.01 -0.84 18.76
CA LEU A 248 5.16 -0.22 18.09
C LEU A 248 5.22 1.30 18.26
N VAL A 249 4.07 1.97 18.41
CA VAL A 249 3.98 3.41 18.69
C VAL A 249 4.18 3.66 20.20
N ARG A 250 3.61 2.82 21.06
CA ARG A 250 3.83 2.92 22.52
C ARG A 250 5.27 2.62 22.94
N GLU A 251 5.94 1.65 22.31
CA GLU A 251 7.31 1.27 22.65
C GLU A 251 8.34 2.33 22.25
N GLY A 252 8.12 3.05 21.13
CA GLY A 252 8.98 4.14 20.68
C GLY A 252 8.89 5.41 21.54
N TYR A 253 7.76 5.63 22.21
CA TYR A 253 7.53 6.78 23.09
C TYR A 253 7.65 6.44 24.60
N GLY A 254 7.52 5.16 24.98
CA GLY A 254 7.35 4.73 26.39
C GLY A 254 8.55 4.06 27.05
N ARG A 255 9.58 3.63 26.31
CA ARG A 255 10.78 3.04 26.95
C ARG A 255 11.82 4.12 27.25
N GLY A 256 12.18 4.25 28.52
CA GLY A 256 13.05 5.27 29.10
C GLY A 256 14.51 5.23 28.65
N VAL A 257 14.81 5.31 27.35
CA VAL A 257 16.18 5.48 26.86
C VAL A 257 16.55 6.96 26.89
N LYS A 258 17.70 7.32 27.48
CA LYS A 258 18.22 8.69 27.44
C LYS A 258 18.60 9.00 25.99
N THR A 259 17.73 9.68 25.25
CA THR A 259 17.99 10.03 23.85
C THR A 259 18.96 11.21 23.77
N GLY A 260 19.68 11.35 22.66
CA GLY A 260 20.56 12.50 22.43
C GLY A 260 19.78 13.82 22.49
N LEU A 261 18.52 13.82 22.06
CA LEU A 261 17.63 14.97 22.12
C LEU A 261 17.31 15.41 23.55
N TRP A 262 17.08 14.46 24.44
CA TRP A 262 16.89 14.74 25.86
C TRP A 262 18.16 15.36 26.48
N MET A 263 19.35 14.85 26.11
CA MET A 263 20.63 15.39 26.57
C MET A 263 20.89 16.80 26.06
N ALA A 264 20.49 17.11 24.82
CA ALA A 264 20.56 18.46 24.30
C ALA A 264 19.61 19.41 25.01
N ALA A 265 18.36 19.00 25.25
CA ALA A 265 17.40 19.79 26.01
C ALA A 265 17.93 20.06 27.43
N ALA A 266 18.48 19.04 28.10
CA ALA A 266 19.14 19.20 29.39
C ALA A 266 20.31 20.19 29.34
N ALA A 267 21.11 20.16 28.27
CA ALA A 267 22.22 21.11 28.08
C ALA A 267 21.73 22.54 27.82
N VAL A 268 20.68 22.72 27.01
CA VAL A 268 20.03 24.01 26.77
C VAL A 268 19.52 24.60 28.09
N ARG A 269 18.83 23.79 28.90
CA ARG A 269 18.33 24.20 30.20
C ARG A 269 19.46 24.47 31.21
N THR A 270 20.53 23.70 31.16
CA THR A 270 21.75 23.96 31.95
C THR A 270 22.34 25.33 31.64
N GLU A 271 22.37 25.73 30.36
CA GLU A 271 22.82 27.08 29.96
C GLU A 271 21.89 28.18 30.52
N GLN A 272 20.57 27.98 30.42
CA GLN A 272 19.58 28.94 30.91
C GLN A 272 19.66 29.13 32.43
N VAL A 273 19.77 28.03 33.19
CA VAL A 273 19.94 28.08 34.65
C VAL A 273 21.28 28.75 35.03
N LYS A 274 22.37 28.46 34.30
CA LYS A 274 23.66 29.15 34.52
C LYS A 274 23.58 30.64 34.25
N ALA A 275 22.91 31.04 33.18
CA ALA A 275 22.72 32.44 32.83
C ALA A 275 21.92 33.18 33.91
N ALA A 276 20.82 32.59 34.39
CA ALA A 276 20.00 33.17 35.44
C ALA A 276 20.71 33.28 36.81
N LEU A 277 21.60 32.33 37.13
CA LEU A 277 22.44 32.38 38.35
C LEU A 277 23.57 33.43 38.27
N GLY A 278 23.87 33.97 37.09
CA GLY A 278 24.92 34.98 36.90
C GLY A 278 26.29 34.52 37.45
N PRO A 279 26.96 35.32 38.31
CA PRO A 279 28.25 34.96 38.92
C PRO A 279 28.24 33.63 39.70
N LEU A 280 27.07 33.18 40.16
CA LEU A 280 26.89 31.95 40.92
C LEU A 280 26.63 30.71 40.04
N GLY A 281 26.69 30.84 38.70
CA GLY A 281 26.45 29.72 37.78
C GLY A 281 27.40 28.52 37.96
N SER A 282 28.55 28.70 38.61
CA SER A 282 29.46 27.61 38.98
C SER A 282 28.87 26.64 40.00
N GLN A 283 27.88 27.06 40.81
CA GLN A 283 27.17 26.20 41.75
C GLN A 283 26.48 25.04 41.04
N LEU A 284 25.96 25.27 39.82
CA LEU A 284 25.28 24.24 39.02
C LEU A 284 26.19 23.06 38.65
N ASN A 285 27.51 23.19 38.72
CA ASN A 285 28.44 22.09 38.42
C ASN A 285 28.29 20.91 39.40
N LYS A 286 27.72 21.13 40.58
CA LYS A 286 27.40 20.10 41.58
C LYS A 286 26.06 19.40 41.32
N PHE A 287 25.34 19.81 40.29
CA PHE A 287 23.99 19.33 39.99
C PHE A 287 23.92 18.71 38.58
N GLU A 288 22.88 17.90 38.38
CA GLU A 288 22.38 17.48 37.07
C GLU A 288 21.02 18.13 36.80
N VAL A 289 20.78 18.43 35.53
CA VAL A 289 19.56 19.10 35.07
C VAL A 289 18.73 18.11 34.28
N TYR A 290 17.47 17.94 34.68
CA TYR A 290 16.51 17.04 34.07
C TYR A 290 15.33 17.84 33.49
N PRO A 291 15.14 17.89 32.16
CA PRO A 291 13.90 18.42 31.58
C PRO A 291 12.76 17.44 31.86
N VAL A 292 11.80 17.89 32.67
CA VAL A 292 10.67 17.10 33.19
C VAL A 292 9.41 17.94 33.25
N ASN A 293 8.26 17.32 33.00
CA ASN A 293 6.99 18.04 32.92
C ASN A 293 6.42 18.36 34.32
N HIS A 294 6.83 17.61 35.34
CA HIS A 294 6.41 17.80 36.72
C HIS A 294 7.55 17.51 37.70
N ALA A 295 7.49 18.14 38.88
CA ALA A 295 8.39 17.83 39.99
C ALA A 295 8.28 16.36 40.40
N PHE A 296 9.40 15.73 40.73
CA PHE A 296 9.44 14.34 41.17
C PHE A 296 10.30 14.13 42.41
N THR A 297 9.86 13.25 43.29
CA THR A 297 10.63 12.79 44.43
C THR A 297 11.54 11.65 44.01
N TYR A 298 12.84 11.75 44.30
CA TYR A 298 13.82 10.71 44.04
C TYR A 298 14.68 10.45 45.26
N ASN A 299 14.90 9.18 45.61
CA ASN A 299 15.68 8.77 46.79
C ASN A 299 15.30 9.54 48.07
N GLY A 300 13.99 9.67 48.33
CA GLY A 300 13.45 10.34 49.52
C GLY A 300 13.64 11.87 49.56
N THR A 301 14.20 12.47 48.50
CA THR A 301 14.41 13.92 48.42
C THR A 301 13.22 14.57 47.72
N ALA A 302 12.32 15.18 48.50
CA ALA A 302 11.23 15.99 47.94
C ALA A 302 11.82 17.27 47.31
N PRO A 303 11.51 17.58 46.04
CA PRO A 303 12.00 18.80 45.41
C PRO A 303 11.35 20.03 46.03
N VAL A 304 12.12 21.09 46.22
CA VAL A 304 11.55 22.43 46.43
C VAL A 304 11.05 22.92 45.08
N THR A 305 9.78 23.31 45.00
CA THR A 305 9.24 23.91 43.77
C THR A 305 9.35 25.42 43.84
N VAL A 306 9.93 26.02 42.81
CA VAL A 306 10.10 27.47 42.69
C VAL A 306 9.57 27.92 41.33
N ALA A 307 8.96 29.10 41.30
CA ALA A 307 8.43 29.67 40.07
C ALA A 307 9.54 29.97 39.05
N ASP A 308 10.71 30.40 39.51
CA ASP A 308 11.86 30.77 38.65
C ASP A 308 13.21 30.40 39.29
N VAL A 309 14.31 30.53 38.54
CA VAL A 309 15.66 30.14 38.97
C VAL A 309 16.04 30.88 40.27
N PRO A 310 16.34 30.17 41.37
CA PRO A 310 16.65 30.81 42.63
C PRO A 310 17.99 31.53 42.54
N GLY A 311 18.15 32.64 43.26
CA GLY A 311 19.40 33.41 43.28
C GLY A 311 20.61 32.64 43.81
N THR A 312 20.42 31.47 44.43
CA THR A 312 21.48 30.55 44.87
C THR A 312 20.96 29.11 44.95
N LEU A 313 21.83 28.14 44.69
CA LEU A 313 21.60 26.70 44.88
C LEU A 313 22.30 26.16 46.14
N ALA A 314 22.85 27.03 46.99
CA ALA A 314 23.50 26.63 48.23
C ALA A 314 22.50 25.93 49.18
N GLY A 315 22.84 24.72 49.63
CA GLY A 315 21.99 23.91 50.51
C GLY A 315 20.82 23.21 49.80
N VAL A 316 20.64 23.41 48.49
CA VAL A 316 19.60 22.74 47.71
C VAL A 316 20.05 21.33 47.35
N ARG A 317 19.20 20.35 47.65
CA ARG A 317 19.40 18.95 47.24
C ARG A 317 18.65 18.61 45.95
N SER A 318 17.43 19.14 45.81
CA SER A 318 16.60 19.02 44.61
C SER A 318 15.68 20.23 44.50
N VAL A 319 15.62 20.86 43.32
CA VAL A 319 14.72 22.00 43.05
C VAL A 319 14.05 21.83 41.69
N TYR A 320 12.74 21.96 41.64
CA TYR A 320 11.97 22.04 40.40
C TYR A 320 11.68 23.51 40.06
N ILE A 321 12.04 23.93 38.85
CA ILE A 321 11.94 25.30 38.36
C ILE A 321 10.82 25.33 37.33
N GLU A 322 9.65 25.84 37.71
CA GLU A 322 8.42 25.81 36.90
C GLU A 322 8.59 26.58 35.58
N SER A 323 9.18 27.78 35.61
CA SER A 323 9.42 28.62 34.42
C SER A 323 10.21 27.92 33.31
N LEU A 324 11.01 26.92 33.67
CA LEU A 324 11.88 26.19 32.75
C LEU A 324 11.48 24.72 32.58
N GLY A 325 10.49 24.21 33.32
CA GLY A 325 10.14 22.78 33.29
C GLY A 325 11.35 21.88 33.53
N VAL A 326 12.19 22.22 34.52
CA VAL A 326 13.39 21.43 34.87
C VAL A 326 13.49 21.13 36.34
N GLN A 327 13.99 19.94 36.66
CA GLN A 327 14.44 19.60 38.00
C GLN A 327 15.96 19.55 38.05
N VAL A 328 16.55 20.31 38.96
CA VAL A 328 17.97 20.37 39.23
C VAL A 328 18.25 19.53 40.47
N VAL A 329 18.99 18.43 40.30
CA VAL A 329 19.24 17.43 41.36
C VAL A 329 20.73 17.40 41.69
N HIS A 330 21.08 17.46 42.97
CA HIS A 330 22.48 17.42 43.38
C HIS A 330 23.10 16.05 43.07
N LYS A 331 24.32 16.03 42.56
CA LYS A 331 25.00 14.82 42.03
C LYS A 331 25.24 13.73 43.07
N ASP A 332 25.18 14.04 44.37
CA ASP A 332 25.29 13.06 45.46
C ASP A 332 24.04 12.16 45.56
N ILE A 333 22.93 12.56 44.95
CA ILE A 333 21.65 11.84 44.95
C ILE A 333 21.40 11.11 43.63
N VAL A 334 22.13 11.49 42.57
CA VAL A 334 22.01 10.90 41.24
C VAL A 334 22.75 9.55 41.19
N ASP A 335 22.00 8.48 40.95
CA ASP A 335 22.53 7.16 40.62
C ASP A 335 22.08 6.72 39.21
N LYS A 336 22.39 5.49 38.80
CA LYS A 336 22.04 4.99 37.46
C LYS A 336 20.54 4.72 37.29
N ASP A 337 19.79 4.57 38.38
CA ASP A 337 18.39 4.14 38.36
C ASP A 337 17.43 5.30 38.12
N ILE A 338 17.87 6.55 38.31
CA ILE A 338 17.07 7.75 38.07
C ILE A 338 16.55 7.82 36.62
N HIS A 339 17.33 7.32 35.66
CA HIS A 339 16.92 7.30 34.26
C HIS A 339 15.78 6.30 34.01
N GLY A 340 15.83 5.12 34.64
CA GLY A 340 14.75 4.13 34.61
C GLY A 340 13.50 4.66 35.33
N PHE A 341 13.68 5.30 36.48
CA PHE A 341 12.61 5.94 37.25
C PHE A 341 11.84 6.99 36.44
N LEU A 342 12.57 7.88 35.74
CA LEU A 342 11.95 8.92 34.91
C LEU A 342 11.18 8.36 33.71
N GLY A 343 11.66 7.26 33.12
CA GLY A 343 11.01 6.59 32.00
C GLY A 343 9.74 5.85 32.41
N GLY A 344 9.80 5.03 33.47
CA GLY A 344 8.70 4.17 33.89
C GLY A 344 7.47 4.91 34.46
N ARG A 345 7.62 6.20 34.82
CA ARG A 345 6.54 7.03 35.37
C ARG A 345 6.03 8.12 34.42
N GLY A 346 6.54 8.18 33.19
CA GLY A 346 6.13 9.21 32.22
C GLY A 346 6.51 10.64 32.63
N LEU A 347 7.57 10.81 33.43
CA LEU A 347 7.97 12.11 34.00
C LEU A 347 8.84 12.94 33.05
N ARG A 348 9.24 12.39 31.90
CA ARG A 348 10.10 13.06 30.92
C ARG A 348 9.31 14.00 30.03
N SER A 349 9.91 15.12 29.65
CA SER A 349 9.42 15.91 28.52
C SER A 349 9.40 15.07 27.25
N SER A 350 8.36 15.25 26.44
CA SER A 350 8.21 14.53 25.19
C SER A 350 9.38 14.82 24.25
N ALA A 351 9.66 13.92 23.30
CA ALA A 351 10.68 14.16 22.30
C ALA A 351 10.41 15.45 21.49
N SER A 352 9.13 15.74 21.24
CA SER A 352 8.68 16.98 20.60
C SER A 352 9.06 18.22 21.44
N GLU A 353 8.73 18.23 22.73
CA GLU A 353 9.11 19.34 23.62
C GLU A 353 10.63 19.52 23.70
N CYS A 354 11.39 18.42 23.77
CA CYS A 354 12.86 18.48 23.77
C CYS A 354 13.40 19.05 22.44
N ALA A 355 12.79 18.71 21.31
CA ALA A 355 13.15 19.23 20.00
C ALA A 355 12.87 20.74 19.91
N GLU A 356 11.69 21.17 20.36
CA GLU A 356 11.30 22.59 20.37
C GLU A 356 12.26 23.44 21.20
N LEU A 357 12.65 22.96 22.39
CA LEU A 357 13.61 23.64 23.25
C LEU A 357 14.99 23.82 22.57
N CYS A 358 15.45 22.77 21.89
CA CYS A 358 16.71 22.82 21.17
C CYS A 358 16.61 23.74 19.95
N ALA A 359 15.51 23.67 19.20
CA ALA A 359 15.23 24.54 18.06
C ALA A 359 15.25 26.02 18.46
N GLN A 360 14.49 26.37 19.51
CA GLN A 360 14.38 27.73 20.01
C GLN A 360 15.74 28.28 20.43
N ARG A 361 16.54 27.48 21.16
CA ARG A 361 17.89 27.88 21.57
C ARG A 361 18.84 28.05 20.39
N MET A 362 18.73 27.21 19.38
CA MET A 362 19.50 27.36 18.16
C MET A 362 19.12 28.65 17.42
N VAL A 363 17.82 28.93 17.26
CA VAL A 363 17.34 30.18 16.67
C VAL A 363 17.89 31.41 17.41
N GLU A 364 17.84 31.40 18.75
CA GLU A 364 18.34 32.49 19.59
C GLU A 364 19.85 32.71 19.42
N LYS A 365 20.64 31.63 19.44
CA LYS A 365 22.10 31.70 19.26
C LYS A 365 22.46 32.18 17.86
N ILE A 366 21.78 31.68 16.83
CA ILE A 366 22.06 32.14 15.47
C ILE A 366 21.64 33.60 15.30
N GLY A 367 20.50 34.01 15.87
CA GLY A 367 20.03 35.41 15.84
C GLY A 367 20.93 36.40 16.56
N THR A 368 21.79 35.93 17.47
CA THR A 368 22.83 36.73 18.14
C THR A 368 24.21 36.59 17.51
N GLY A 369 24.34 35.87 16.39
CA GLY A 369 25.60 35.62 15.69
C GLY A 369 26.47 34.50 16.29
N ASP A 370 26.01 33.78 17.32
CA ASP A 370 26.69 32.63 17.93
C ASP A 370 26.39 31.31 17.19
N VAL A 371 26.81 31.25 15.93
CA VAL A 371 26.64 30.08 15.06
C VAL A 371 27.35 28.85 15.64
N SER A 372 28.55 29.04 16.21
CA SER A 372 29.30 27.95 16.86
C SER A 372 28.55 27.38 18.06
N GLY A 373 27.90 28.22 18.86
CA GLY A 373 27.06 27.78 19.97
C GLY A 373 25.80 27.06 19.52
N ALA A 374 25.19 27.46 18.40
CA ALA A 374 24.05 26.74 17.81
C ALA A 374 24.45 25.36 17.29
N LEU A 375 25.61 25.26 16.63
CA LEU A 375 26.19 23.97 16.19
C LEU A 375 26.53 23.06 17.38
N LYS A 376 27.01 23.62 18.49
CA LYS A 376 27.23 22.84 19.72
C LYS A 376 25.92 22.33 20.32
N THR A 377 24.84 23.10 20.24
CA THR A 377 23.50 22.64 20.65
C THR A 377 23.04 21.48 19.75
N LEU A 378 23.25 21.61 18.44
CA LEU A 378 22.99 20.56 17.45
C LEU A 378 23.80 19.29 17.77
N ASP A 379 25.11 19.41 17.92
CA ASP A 379 25.99 18.27 18.14
C ASP A 379 25.65 17.51 19.42
N LYS A 380 25.24 18.21 20.48
CA LYS A 380 24.77 17.58 21.72
C LYS A 380 23.47 16.80 21.52
N ALA A 381 22.60 17.22 20.59
CA ALA A 381 21.38 16.47 20.23
C ALA A 381 21.72 15.14 19.54
N PHE A 382 22.94 15.06 19.02
CA PHE A 382 23.49 13.90 18.32
C PHE A 382 24.76 13.34 18.99
N ASP A 383 24.90 13.49 20.31
CA ASP A 383 25.98 12.87 21.08
C ASP A 383 25.52 11.52 21.68
N GLY A 384 26.43 10.55 21.75
CA GLY A 384 26.18 9.17 22.23
C GLY A 384 26.23 8.07 21.15
N VAL A 385 26.32 6.81 21.60
CA VAL A 385 26.50 5.62 20.73
C VAL A 385 25.40 5.50 19.66
N ASN A 386 24.15 5.78 20.05
CA ASN A 386 23.00 5.72 19.16
C ASN A 386 23.02 6.85 18.11
N ALA A 387 23.40 8.06 18.50
CA ALA A 387 23.49 9.18 17.58
C ALA A 387 24.70 9.08 16.64
N LYS A 388 25.79 8.43 17.08
CA LYS A 388 26.91 8.06 16.21
C LYS A 388 26.46 7.09 15.12
N ALA A 389 25.66 6.08 15.45
CA ALA A 389 25.09 5.16 14.46
C ALA A 389 24.17 5.88 13.46
N VAL A 390 23.35 6.83 13.92
CA VAL A 390 22.54 7.65 13.00
C VAL A 390 23.40 8.60 12.15
N LYS A 391 24.44 9.23 12.71
CA LYS A 391 25.42 10.02 11.93
C LYS A 391 26.12 9.17 10.87
N GLU A 392 26.44 7.92 11.18
CA GLU A 392 27.07 6.97 10.27
C GLU A 392 26.10 6.53 9.15
N VAL A 393 24.82 6.30 9.47
CA VAL A 393 23.75 6.03 8.50
C VAL A 393 23.50 7.24 7.60
N LEU A 394 23.38 8.45 8.16
CA LEU A 394 23.21 9.68 7.39
C LEU A 394 24.43 9.96 6.49
N GLY A 395 25.64 9.65 6.96
CA GLY A 395 26.85 9.69 6.14
C GLY A 395 26.85 8.66 4.99
N GLN A 396 26.24 7.49 5.18
CA GLN A 396 26.04 6.50 4.10
C GLN A 396 24.93 6.90 3.12
N VAL A 397 23.99 7.76 3.56
CA VAL A 397 22.92 8.34 2.74
C VAL A 397 23.45 9.48 1.86
N GLU A 398 24.68 9.99 2.06
CA GLU A 398 25.33 10.96 1.16
C GLU A 398 25.50 10.46 -0.29
N LEU A 399 25.37 9.15 -0.53
CA LEU A 399 25.35 8.55 -1.88
C LEU A 399 23.97 8.58 -2.54
N MET A 400 22.93 9.07 -1.85
CA MET A 400 21.63 9.38 -2.43
C MET A 400 21.53 10.91 -2.59
N PRO A 401 21.53 11.44 -3.82
CA PRO A 401 21.50 12.88 -4.02
C PRO A 401 20.18 13.44 -3.47
N ASN A 402 20.28 14.51 -2.69
CA ASN A 402 19.24 15.51 -2.40
C ASN A 402 18.22 15.28 -1.26
N THR A 403 18.33 14.29 -0.38
CA THR A 403 17.29 14.13 0.67
C THR A 403 17.38 15.09 1.86
N LEU A 404 18.47 15.86 2.06
CA LEU A 404 18.55 16.66 3.29
C LEU A 404 18.95 18.13 3.19
N ILE A 405 19.72 18.63 2.21
CA ILE A 405 20.12 20.04 2.29
C ILE A 405 20.49 20.69 0.94
N ALA A 406 19.68 21.66 0.47
CA ALA A 406 20.15 22.75 -0.40
C ALA A 406 19.38 24.06 -0.12
N PRO A 407 20.06 25.24 -0.03
CA PRO A 407 19.50 26.47 0.52
C PRO A 407 18.92 27.43 -0.53
N ASP A 408 18.69 27.01 -1.78
CA ASP A 408 18.13 27.84 -2.86
C ASP A 408 16.69 27.44 -3.23
N GLY A 409 15.83 27.22 -2.24
CA GLY A 409 14.41 26.97 -2.51
C GLY A 409 14.11 25.58 -3.06
N VAL A 410 15.00 24.62 -2.84
CA VAL A 410 14.62 23.20 -2.90
C VAL A 410 13.92 22.90 -1.58
N ASP A 411 12.61 23.13 -1.56
CA ASP A 411 11.69 22.37 -0.71
C ASP A 411 12.16 20.90 -0.72
N ALA A 412 12.11 20.16 0.39
CA ALA A 412 12.35 18.70 0.29
C ALA A 412 11.35 18.04 -0.70
N LEU A 413 10.30 18.79 -1.08
CA LEU A 413 9.30 18.56 -2.11
C LEU A 413 9.59 19.25 -3.46
N SER A 414 10.79 19.77 -3.73
CA SER A 414 11.03 20.55 -4.95
C SER A 414 10.87 19.70 -6.20
N GLN A 415 10.45 20.41 -7.25
CA GLN A 415 10.06 19.86 -8.54
C GLN A 415 11.09 18.86 -9.06
N SER A 416 10.59 17.74 -9.56
CA SER A 416 11.39 16.73 -10.22
C SER A 416 12.23 17.34 -11.35
N SER A 417 13.51 16.96 -11.44
CA SER A 417 14.36 17.43 -12.52
C SER A 417 13.81 17.01 -13.89
N PRO A 418 14.13 17.72 -14.98
CA PRO A 418 13.74 17.30 -16.34
C PRO A 418 14.18 15.87 -16.68
N GLN A 419 15.29 15.39 -16.11
CA GLN A 419 15.73 14.01 -16.26
C GLN A 419 14.79 13.03 -15.56
N GLN A 420 14.48 13.25 -14.28
CA GLN A 420 13.56 12.38 -13.53
C GLN A 420 12.17 12.35 -14.15
N LEU A 421 11.68 13.51 -14.64
CA LEU A 421 10.41 13.57 -15.36
C LEU A 421 10.45 12.78 -16.67
N ARG A 422 11.58 12.76 -17.39
CA ARG A 422 11.74 11.91 -18.57
C ARG A 422 11.76 10.43 -18.18
N GLU A 423 12.56 10.05 -17.19
CA GLU A 423 12.63 8.67 -16.68
C GLU A 423 11.26 8.15 -16.24
N LEU A 424 10.48 8.97 -15.52
CA LEU A 424 9.11 8.66 -15.14
C LEU A 424 8.20 8.47 -16.36
N LYS A 425 8.29 9.36 -17.35
CA LYS A 425 7.48 9.27 -18.59
C LYS A 425 7.84 8.04 -19.40
N ASP A 426 9.12 7.69 -19.46
CA ASP A 426 9.60 6.50 -20.16
C ASP A 426 9.10 5.23 -19.45
N ALA A 427 9.21 5.17 -18.11
CA ALA A 427 8.67 4.07 -17.32
C ALA A 427 7.13 3.96 -17.44
N TYR A 428 6.42 5.10 -17.44
CA TYR A 428 4.98 5.15 -17.68
C TYR A 428 4.63 4.68 -19.09
N ALA A 429 5.39 5.06 -20.11
CA ALA A 429 5.14 4.59 -21.47
C ALA A 429 5.36 3.08 -21.61
N ALA A 430 6.42 2.56 -20.99
CA ALA A 430 6.77 1.14 -21.01
C ALA A 430 5.77 0.26 -20.25
N CYS A 431 5.25 0.72 -19.11
CA CYS A 431 4.28 -0.01 -18.32
C CYS A 431 2.83 0.28 -18.78
N VAL A 432 2.45 1.56 -18.74
CA VAL A 432 1.06 2.01 -18.79
C VAL A 432 0.60 2.29 -20.23
N LYS A 433 1.38 2.94 -21.10
CA LYS A 433 0.97 3.17 -22.51
C LYS A 433 1.24 1.98 -23.44
N SER A 434 1.86 0.91 -22.96
CA SER A 434 2.17 -0.26 -23.77
C SER A 434 0.90 -0.91 -24.33
N ASP A 435 1.01 -1.57 -25.49
CA ASP A 435 -0.07 -2.41 -25.99
C ASP A 435 -0.26 -3.58 -25.03
N THR A 436 -1.43 -3.68 -24.42
CA THR A 436 -1.75 -4.70 -23.43
C THR A 436 -2.58 -5.85 -24.01
N ARG A 437 -2.92 -5.84 -25.32
CA ARG A 437 -3.83 -6.82 -25.93
C ARG A 437 -3.44 -8.27 -25.68
N ASP A 438 -2.14 -8.58 -25.76
CA ASP A 438 -1.59 -9.93 -25.62
C ASP A 438 -1.30 -10.34 -24.16
N LEU A 439 -1.64 -9.50 -23.18
CA LEU A 439 -1.42 -9.82 -21.76
C LEU A 439 -2.63 -10.56 -21.16
N PRO A 440 -2.41 -11.43 -20.17
CA PRO A 440 -3.47 -11.99 -19.32
C PRO A 440 -4.44 -10.92 -18.80
N LEU A 441 -5.73 -11.26 -18.70
CA LEU A 441 -6.79 -10.30 -18.37
C LEU A 441 -6.51 -9.52 -17.08
N TYR A 442 -6.03 -10.21 -16.04
CA TYR A 442 -5.75 -9.59 -14.76
C TYR A 442 -4.68 -8.49 -14.84
N LEU A 443 -3.65 -8.66 -15.68
CA LEU A 443 -2.63 -7.62 -15.90
C LEU A 443 -3.22 -6.44 -16.65
N ARG A 444 -4.01 -6.70 -17.71
CA ARG A 444 -4.66 -5.65 -18.50
C ARG A 444 -5.53 -4.76 -17.63
N GLN A 445 -6.31 -5.38 -16.75
CA GLN A 445 -7.22 -4.67 -15.88
C GLN A 445 -6.49 -3.82 -14.84
N ASN A 446 -5.46 -4.36 -14.18
CA ASN A 446 -4.63 -3.61 -13.23
C ASN A 446 -3.92 -2.42 -13.90
N ILE A 447 -3.40 -2.61 -15.12
CA ILE A 447 -2.82 -1.51 -15.91
C ILE A 447 -3.89 -0.47 -16.23
N GLN A 448 -5.12 -0.88 -16.58
CA GLN A 448 -6.20 0.05 -16.89
C GLN A 448 -6.62 0.88 -15.66
N VAL A 449 -6.67 0.28 -14.48
CA VAL A 449 -6.88 1.03 -13.23
C VAL A 449 -5.79 2.07 -13.03
N VAL A 450 -4.52 1.71 -13.23
CA VAL A 450 -3.41 2.67 -13.14
C VAL A 450 -3.49 3.75 -14.24
N ARG A 451 -3.88 3.40 -15.46
CA ARG A 451 -4.13 4.38 -16.54
C ARG A 451 -5.14 5.42 -16.11
N ASN A 452 -6.24 4.98 -15.50
CA ASN A 452 -7.31 5.86 -15.08
C ASN A 452 -6.91 6.70 -13.86
N LEU A 453 -6.21 6.10 -12.89
CA LEU A 453 -5.74 6.79 -11.69
C LEU A 453 -4.65 7.83 -11.97
N ILE A 454 -3.65 7.48 -12.78
CA ILE A 454 -2.58 8.41 -13.18
C ILE A 454 -3.11 9.38 -14.24
N GLY A 455 -4.02 8.92 -15.09
CA GLY A 455 -4.51 9.67 -16.23
C GLY A 455 -3.39 10.01 -17.21
N ASP A 456 -3.46 11.20 -17.79
CA ASP A 456 -2.38 11.75 -18.60
C ASP A 456 -1.18 12.10 -17.70
N ILE A 457 -0.05 11.40 -17.89
CA ILE A 457 1.18 11.61 -17.11
C ILE A 457 1.65 13.08 -17.15
N ASP A 458 1.34 13.82 -18.22
CA ASP A 458 1.67 15.25 -18.33
C ASP A 458 0.82 16.12 -17.40
N ARG A 459 -0.42 15.72 -17.12
CA ARG A 459 -1.28 16.31 -16.07
C ARG A 459 -0.89 15.82 -14.68
N PHE A 460 -0.39 14.59 -14.62
CA PHE A 460 0.10 13.93 -13.41
C PHE A 460 1.40 14.54 -12.88
N GLY A 461 2.15 15.29 -13.69
CA GLY A 461 3.43 15.91 -13.33
C GLY A 461 3.48 17.43 -13.50
N ALA A 462 2.43 18.17 -13.13
CA ALA A 462 2.48 19.63 -13.11
C ALA A 462 3.76 20.12 -12.39
N PRO A 463 4.39 21.25 -12.81
CA PRO A 463 5.65 21.73 -12.25
C PRO A 463 5.48 21.93 -10.75
N GLY A 464 5.98 20.96 -9.97
CA GLY A 464 5.55 20.78 -8.60
C GLY A 464 5.80 19.37 -8.05
N MET A 465 5.75 18.30 -8.85
CA MET A 465 5.86 16.94 -8.31
C MET A 465 7.18 16.74 -7.53
N PRO A 466 7.10 16.33 -6.25
CA PRO A 466 8.29 16.07 -5.43
C PRO A 466 9.19 15.05 -6.10
N ALA A 467 10.49 15.33 -6.16
CA ALA A 467 11.48 14.40 -6.71
C ALA A 467 11.40 12.99 -6.07
N THR A 468 11.01 12.90 -4.80
CA THR A 468 10.81 11.64 -4.06
C THR A 468 9.61 10.84 -4.57
N VAL A 469 8.49 11.50 -4.86
CA VAL A 469 7.29 10.89 -5.45
C VAL A 469 7.59 10.41 -6.86
N CYS A 470 8.24 11.24 -7.67
CA CYS A 470 8.66 10.88 -9.03
C CYS A 470 9.59 9.66 -9.02
N ALA A 471 10.60 9.63 -8.14
CA ALA A 471 11.51 8.50 -8.02
C ALA A 471 10.79 7.22 -7.57
N ALA A 472 9.95 7.29 -6.53
CA ALA A 472 9.21 6.13 -6.03
C ALA A 472 8.24 5.56 -7.09
N LEU A 473 7.54 6.45 -7.81
CA LEU A 473 6.65 6.03 -8.88
C LEU A 473 7.42 5.44 -10.06
N THR A 474 8.56 6.03 -10.43
CA THR A 474 9.44 5.50 -11.48
C THR A 474 9.91 4.09 -11.11
N ASP A 475 10.40 3.88 -9.88
CA ASP A 475 10.82 2.56 -9.39
C ASP A 475 9.69 1.53 -9.41
N ALA A 476 8.46 1.93 -9.04
CA ALA A 476 7.31 1.05 -9.06
C ALA A 476 6.86 0.70 -10.49
N LEU A 477 6.78 1.69 -11.38
CA LEU A 477 6.46 1.50 -12.80
C LEU A 477 7.52 0.67 -13.53
N GLN A 478 8.79 0.85 -13.20
CA GLN A 478 9.90 0.08 -13.77
C GLN A 478 9.81 -1.39 -13.35
N ARG A 479 9.58 -1.68 -12.06
CA ARG A 479 9.35 -3.05 -11.58
C ARG A 479 8.13 -3.68 -12.25
N ALA A 480 7.02 -2.94 -12.35
CA ALA A 480 5.84 -3.41 -13.07
C ALA A 480 6.17 -3.71 -14.54
N SER A 481 6.89 -2.83 -15.25
CA SER A 481 7.30 -3.03 -16.64
C SER A 481 8.19 -4.28 -16.84
N GLU A 482 9.14 -4.52 -15.93
CA GLU A 482 9.99 -5.71 -15.94
C GLU A 482 9.16 -6.98 -15.77
N LEU A 483 8.22 -6.97 -14.82
CA LEU A 483 7.31 -8.09 -14.58
C LEU A 483 6.35 -8.30 -15.76
N LEU A 484 5.86 -7.24 -16.40
CA LEU A 484 5.03 -7.35 -17.61
C LEU A 484 5.81 -7.99 -18.77
N SER A 485 7.07 -7.62 -18.93
CA SER A 485 7.94 -8.19 -19.97
C SER A 485 8.18 -9.68 -19.74
N GLN A 486 8.42 -10.07 -18.48
CA GLN A 486 8.53 -11.48 -18.09
C GLN A 486 7.22 -12.23 -18.28
N ALA A 487 6.07 -11.65 -17.90
CA ALA A 487 4.76 -12.25 -18.09
C ALA A 487 4.42 -12.46 -19.57
N ARG A 488 4.78 -11.51 -20.44
CA ARG A 488 4.64 -11.64 -21.90
C ARG A 488 5.50 -12.78 -22.43
N PHE A 489 6.75 -12.89 -21.97
CA PHE A 489 7.62 -14.01 -22.33
C PHE A 489 7.05 -15.36 -21.87
N MET A 490 6.52 -15.43 -20.64
CA MET A 490 5.84 -16.62 -20.11
C MET A 490 4.59 -16.97 -20.90
N ALA A 491 3.78 -15.97 -21.28
CA ALA A 491 2.58 -16.17 -22.10
C ALA A 491 2.92 -16.69 -23.50
N MET A 492 3.98 -16.17 -24.12
CA MET A 492 4.50 -16.69 -25.39
C MET A 492 5.02 -18.12 -25.26
N ASP A 493 5.77 -18.43 -24.20
CA ASP A 493 6.28 -19.78 -23.94
C ASP A 493 5.12 -20.76 -23.68
N LEU A 494 4.10 -20.35 -22.93
CA LEU A 494 2.87 -21.11 -22.70
C LEU A 494 2.10 -21.36 -23.99
N SER A 495 1.92 -20.34 -24.83
CA SER A 495 1.25 -20.47 -26.13
C SER A 495 2.03 -21.42 -27.05
N GLY A 496 3.36 -21.32 -27.08
CA GLY A 496 4.23 -22.24 -27.80
C GLY A 496 4.09 -23.68 -27.31
N LYS A 497 4.14 -23.90 -25.99
CA LYS A 497 3.96 -25.22 -25.38
C LYS A 497 2.55 -25.80 -25.58
N ALA A 498 1.52 -24.97 -25.50
CA ALA A 498 0.14 -25.37 -25.79
C ALA A 498 -0.02 -25.80 -27.27
N GLY A 499 0.61 -25.08 -28.20
CA GLY A 499 0.65 -25.47 -29.61
C GLY A 499 1.35 -26.82 -29.83
N VAL A 500 2.45 -27.08 -29.11
CA VAL A 500 3.12 -28.39 -29.12
C VAL A 500 2.21 -29.49 -28.59
N LEU A 501 1.49 -29.26 -27.48
CA LEU A 501 0.54 -30.25 -26.96
C LEU A 501 -0.63 -30.52 -27.90
N GLU A 502 -1.16 -29.50 -28.56
CA GLU A 502 -2.24 -29.68 -29.54
C GLU A 502 -1.75 -30.48 -30.75
N GLN A 503 -0.50 -30.25 -31.17
CA GLN A 503 0.16 -31.05 -32.20
C GLN A 503 0.36 -32.50 -31.75
N ASP A 504 0.87 -32.74 -30.53
CA ASP A 504 1.03 -34.08 -29.96
C ASP A 504 -0.33 -34.80 -29.88
N ARG A 505 -1.38 -34.11 -29.43
CA ARG A 505 -2.75 -34.64 -29.36
C ARG A 505 -3.28 -34.97 -30.75
N SER A 506 -3.04 -34.13 -31.75
CA SER A 506 -3.41 -34.40 -33.14
C SER A 506 -2.70 -35.63 -33.68
N VAL A 507 -1.41 -35.81 -33.38
CA VAL A 507 -0.63 -37.00 -33.79
C VAL A 507 -1.19 -38.27 -33.13
N ILE A 508 -1.48 -38.21 -31.83
CA ILE A 508 -2.09 -39.31 -31.07
C ILE A 508 -3.45 -39.66 -31.66
N MET A 509 -4.33 -38.68 -31.91
CA MET A 509 -5.67 -38.91 -32.48
C MET A 509 -5.61 -39.45 -33.91
N GLN A 510 -4.70 -38.95 -34.74
CA GLN A 510 -4.50 -39.44 -36.10
C GLN A 510 -4.03 -40.90 -36.09
N ARG A 511 -3.10 -41.26 -35.21
CA ARG A 511 -2.64 -42.65 -35.05
C ARG A 511 -3.71 -43.56 -34.48
N ALA A 512 -4.49 -43.10 -33.51
CA ALA A 512 -5.63 -43.85 -32.98
C ALA A 512 -6.66 -44.13 -34.08
N THR A 513 -6.96 -43.13 -34.92
CA THR A 513 -7.87 -43.28 -36.07
C THR A 513 -7.33 -44.26 -37.10
N GLN A 514 -6.05 -44.16 -37.47
CA GLN A 514 -5.39 -45.10 -38.39
C GLN A 514 -5.38 -46.54 -37.86
N LEU A 515 -5.18 -46.71 -36.56
CA LEU A 515 -5.25 -48.02 -35.91
C LEU A 515 -6.69 -48.57 -35.97
N ASN A 516 -7.68 -47.73 -35.68
CA ASN A 516 -9.09 -48.11 -35.67
C ASN A 516 -9.61 -48.47 -37.08
N GLU A 517 -9.29 -47.65 -38.09
CA GLU A 517 -9.64 -47.92 -39.50
C GLU A 517 -9.01 -49.23 -40.01
N ARG A 518 -7.78 -49.54 -39.59
CA ARG A 518 -7.10 -50.79 -39.98
C ARG A 518 -7.61 -52.02 -39.24
N LEU A 519 -8.10 -51.85 -38.01
CA LEU A 519 -8.65 -52.93 -37.20
C LEU A 519 -10.11 -53.25 -37.55
N PHE A 520 -10.90 -52.24 -37.95
CA PHE A 520 -12.36 -52.34 -38.06
C PHE A 520 -12.95 -51.84 -39.39
N GLY A 521 -12.14 -51.46 -40.37
CA GLY A 521 -12.60 -51.04 -41.71
C GLY A 521 -13.06 -52.20 -42.61
N ASP A 522 -13.62 -51.86 -43.78
CA ASP A 522 -14.33 -52.77 -44.71
C ASP A 522 -13.48 -53.91 -45.31
N ALA A 523 -12.16 -53.91 -45.08
CA ALA A 523 -11.29 -55.04 -45.36
C ALA A 523 -10.19 -55.08 -44.29
N PRO A 524 -10.37 -55.85 -43.19
CA PRO A 524 -9.29 -56.05 -42.22
C PRO A 524 -8.15 -56.76 -42.94
N GLN A 525 -7.11 -56.02 -43.32
CA GLN A 525 -5.87 -56.60 -43.80
C GLN A 525 -5.20 -57.29 -42.61
N ASP A 526 -4.79 -58.54 -42.78
CA ASP A 526 -4.00 -59.29 -41.79
C ASP A 526 -2.71 -58.50 -41.47
N MET A 527 -2.76 -57.63 -40.47
CA MET A 527 -1.57 -57.05 -39.89
C MET A 527 -0.87 -58.16 -39.11
N GLU A 528 0.26 -58.64 -39.63
CA GLU A 528 1.20 -59.44 -38.86
C GLU A 528 1.44 -58.77 -37.49
N GLY A 529 1.39 -59.55 -36.41
CA GLY A 529 1.46 -59.04 -35.03
C GLY A 529 2.72 -58.22 -34.68
N HIS A 530 3.69 -58.11 -35.60
CA HIS A 530 4.80 -57.17 -35.49
C HIS A 530 4.42 -55.72 -35.84
N LEU A 531 3.54 -55.49 -36.81
CA LEU A 531 3.09 -54.14 -37.21
C LEU A 531 2.14 -53.52 -36.17
N GLN A 532 1.23 -54.31 -35.60
CA GLN A 532 0.37 -53.88 -34.47
C GLN A 532 1.20 -53.46 -33.25
N ARG A 533 2.19 -54.27 -32.86
CA ARG A 533 3.10 -53.94 -31.75
C ARG A 533 3.93 -52.69 -32.04
N GLY A 534 4.30 -52.46 -33.29
CA GLY A 534 4.99 -51.24 -33.73
C GLY A 534 4.14 -49.99 -33.51
N HIS A 535 2.88 -50.00 -33.95
CA HIS A 535 1.97 -48.86 -33.77
C HIS A 535 1.61 -48.62 -32.29
N VAL A 536 1.39 -49.67 -31.50
CA VAL A 536 1.13 -49.54 -30.06
C VAL A 536 2.32 -48.90 -29.34
N ARG A 537 3.55 -49.37 -29.59
CA ARG A 537 4.76 -48.74 -29.01
C ARG A 537 4.96 -47.29 -29.44
N ALA A 538 4.62 -46.98 -30.69
CA ALA A 538 4.74 -45.63 -31.19
C ALA A 538 3.70 -44.70 -30.53
N MET A 539 2.47 -45.19 -30.29
CA MET A 539 1.43 -44.48 -29.54
C MET A 539 1.80 -44.33 -28.06
N GLU A 540 2.36 -45.35 -27.40
CA GLU A 540 2.90 -45.27 -26.04
C GLU A 540 4.03 -44.23 -25.94
N SER A 541 4.90 -44.15 -26.94
CA SER A 541 5.97 -43.15 -27.02
C SER A 541 5.42 -41.73 -27.22
N ASP A 542 4.39 -41.56 -28.04
CA ASP A 542 3.74 -40.27 -28.25
C ASP A 542 3.00 -39.82 -26.97
N ILE A 543 2.31 -40.74 -26.28
CA ILE A 543 1.68 -40.49 -24.97
C ILE A 543 2.74 -40.10 -23.93
N ALA A 544 3.86 -40.82 -23.85
CA ALA A 544 4.93 -40.46 -22.91
C ALA A 544 5.57 -39.11 -23.23
N THR A 545 5.63 -38.72 -24.51
CA THR A 545 6.13 -37.40 -24.94
C THR A 545 5.13 -36.31 -24.57
N HIS A 546 3.84 -36.53 -24.86
CA HIS A 546 2.74 -35.67 -24.43
C HIS A 546 2.75 -35.49 -22.91
N ASP A 547 2.86 -36.57 -22.12
CA ASP A 547 2.89 -36.53 -20.67
C ASP A 547 4.11 -35.78 -20.13
N LYS A 548 5.27 -35.90 -20.79
CA LYS A 548 6.46 -35.13 -20.45
C LYS A 548 6.28 -33.64 -20.75
N HIS A 549 5.72 -33.27 -21.90
CA HIS A 549 5.39 -31.89 -22.22
C HIS A 549 4.32 -31.33 -21.26
N PHE A 550 3.34 -32.15 -20.88
CA PHE A 550 2.31 -31.81 -19.91
C PHE A 550 2.91 -31.58 -18.51
N GLN A 551 3.81 -32.43 -18.03
CA GLN A 551 4.54 -32.23 -16.76
C GLN A 551 5.38 -30.95 -16.75
N THR A 552 5.90 -30.50 -17.89
CA THR A 552 6.59 -29.20 -17.95
C THR A 552 5.65 -28.00 -17.84
N LEU A 553 4.34 -28.18 -18.08
CA LEU A 553 3.32 -27.17 -17.79
C LEU A 553 2.97 -27.12 -16.30
N ASP A 554 3.11 -28.22 -15.54
CA ASP A 554 2.84 -28.24 -14.09
C ASP A 554 3.82 -27.38 -13.27
N VAL A 555 4.99 -27.02 -13.82
CA VAL A 555 5.98 -26.14 -13.17
C VAL A 555 5.62 -24.64 -13.34
N LEU A 556 4.82 -24.29 -14.34
CA LEU A 556 4.44 -22.91 -14.65
C LEU A 556 3.47 -22.25 -13.65
N PRO A 557 2.49 -22.94 -13.02
CA PRO A 557 1.60 -22.35 -12.03
C PRO A 557 2.30 -21.72 -10.84
N GLN A 558 3.35 -22.35 -10.29
CA GLN A 558 4.09 -21.83 -9.14
C GLN A 558 4.90 -20.58 -9.49
N ALA A 559 5.59 -20.59 -10.64
CA ALA A 559 6.31 -19.41 -11.13
C ALA A 559 5.36 -18.26 -11.47
N THR A 560 4.18 -18.57 -12.03
CA THR A 560 3.13 -17.59 -12.34
C THR A 560 2.53 -17.00 -11.07
N SER A 561 2.31 -17.81 -10.03
CA SER A 561 1.78 -17.36 -8.73
C SER A 561 2.72 -16.36 -8.04
N LEU A 562 4.02 -16.70 -7.90
CA LEU A 562 5.01 -15.78 -7.33
C LEU A 562 5.17 -14.51 -8.18
N HIS A 563 5.10 -14.65 -9.50
CA HIS A 563 5.16 -13.52 -10.42
C HIS A 563 3.95 -12.58 -10.28
N MET A 564 2.76 -13.15 -10.12
CA MET A 564 1.53 -12.41 -9.84
C MET A 564 1.62 -11.68 -8.51
N GLU A 565 2.15 -12.32 -7.46
CA GLU A 565 2.35 -11.68 -6.15
C GLU A 565 3.31 -10.48 -6.25
N HIS A 566 4.45 -10.65 -6.93
CA HIS A 566 5.40 -9.56 -7.15
C HIS A 566 4.81 -8.42 -7.98
N PHE A 567 4.03 -8.77 -9.02
CA PHE A 567 3.34 -7.77 -9.84
C PHE A 567 2.33 -7.01 -8.99
N TYR A 568 1.56 -7.72 -8.19
CA TYR A 568 0.59 -7.12 -7.28
C TYR A 568 1.25 -6.20 -6.25
N GLN A 569 2.38 -6.58 -5.66
CA GLN A 569 3.14 -5.71 -4.76
C GLN A 569 3.61 -4.43 -5.48
N ALA A 570 4.07 -4.54 -6.74
CA ALA A 570 4.43 -3.38 -7.53
C ALA A 570 3.22 -2.48 -7.83
N MET A 571 2.06 -3.07 -8.10
CA MET A 571 0.80 -2.33 -8.28
C MET A 571 0.36 -1.63 -7.00
N GLN A 572 0.44 -2.30 -5.84
CA GLN A 572 0.17 -1.67 -4.55
C GLN A 572 1.10 -0.49 -4.28
N ASP A 573 2.39 -0.62 -4.61
CA ASP A 573 3.34 0.48 -4.50
C ASP A 573 2.92 1.68 -5.39
N ILE A 574 2.50 1.43 -6.64
CA ILE A 574 1.96 2.47 -7.53
C ILE A 574 0.75 3.13 -6.90
N HIS A 575 -0.23 2.34 -6.41
CA HIS A 575 -1.44 2.85 -5.78
C HIS A 575 -1.15 3.72 -4.56
N HIS A 576 -0.23 3.30 -3.69
CA HIS A 576 0.18 4.09 -2.54
C HIS A 576 0.81 5.43 -2.95
N VAL A 577 1.67 5.43 -3.97
CA VAL A 577 2.32 6.66 -4.44
C VAL A 577 1.33 7.60 -5.10
N VAL A 578 0.40 7.07 -5.90
CA VAL A 578 -0.66 7.86 -6.56
C VAL A 578 -1.63 8.44 -5.54
N ARG A 579 -2.07 7.64 -4.56
CA ARG A 579 -2.89 8.10 -3.44
C ARG A 579 -2.24 9.30 -2.75
N PHE A 580 -1.00 9.12 -2.29
CA PHE A 580 -0.24 10.18 -1.61
C PHE A 580 -0.16 11.47 -2.45
N GLN A 581 0.01 11.35 -3.76
CA GLN A 581 0.10 12.50 -4.64
C GLN A 581 -1.23 13.21 -4.86
N ASN A 582 -2.35 12.48 -5.00
CA ASN A 582 -3.68 13.06 -5.12
C ASN A 582 -4.10 13.82 -3.87
N ASP A 583 -3.78 13.26 -2.70
CA ASP A 583 -3.98 13.89 -1.39
C ASP A 583 -3.15 15.18 -1.29
N TRP A 584 -1.87 15.10 -1.66
CA TRP A 584 -0.96 16.24 -1.65
C TRP A 584 -1.40 17.37 -2.59
N ALA A 585 -1.93 17.03 -3.76
CA ALA A 585 -2.37 18.01 -4.74
C ALA A 585 -3.78 18.57 -4.46
N GLY A 586 -4.51 18.03 -3.48
CA GLY A 586 -5.91 18.37 -3.22
C GLY A 586 -6.82 18.11 -4.42
N ARG A 587 -6.46 17.12 -5.26
CA ARG A 587 -7.13 16.84 -6.55
C ARG A 587 -8.15 15.72 -6.50
N ALA A 588 -8.24 15.01 -5.37
CA ALA A 588 -9.19 13.93 -5.23
C ALA A 588 -10.63 14.48 -5.31
N PRO A 589 -11.51 13.87 -6.12
CA PRO A 589 -12.91 14.24 -6.11
C PRO A 589 -13.52 13.94 -4.73
N ALA A 590 -14.56 14.69 -4.37
CA ALA A 590 -15.26 14.44 -3.12
C ALA A 590 -16.06 13.12 -3.23
N LEU A 591 -15.88 12.22 -2.26
CA LEU A 591 -16.44 10.87 -2.29
C LEU A 591 -17.98 10.88 -2.37
N ASP A 592 -18.61 11.80 -1.65
CA ASP A 592 -20.05 12.04 -1.69
C ASP A 592 -20.54 12.42 -3.10
N GLY A 593 -19.82 13.31 -3.77
CA GLY A 593 -20.09 13.69 -5.16
C GLY A 593 -19.98 12.52 -6.13
N VAL A 594 -18.95 11.68 -5.98
CA VAL A 594 -18.74 10.51 -6.85
C VAL A 594 -19.83 9.45 -6.62
N ILE A 595 -20.16 9.12 -5.36
CA ILE A 595 -21.23 8.19 -5.04
C ILE A 595 -22.58 8.70 -5.55
N GLY A 596 -22.86 10.00 -5.37
CA GLY A 596 -24.07 10.63 -5.88
C GLY A 596 -24.16 10.57 -7.41
N ASP A 597 -23.05 10.78 -8.12
CA ASP A 597 -23.01 10.64 -9.57
C ASP A 597 -23.21 9.19 -10.02
N LEU A 598 -22.56 8.20 -9.38
CA LEU A 598 -22.77 6.77 -9.73
C LEU A 598 -24.23 6.32 -9.56
N LEU A 599 -24.89 6.82 -8.52
CA LEU A 599 -26.29 6.46 -8.22
C LEU A 599 -27.28 7.20 -9.14
N LEU A 600 -27.02 8.48 -9.44
CA LEU A 600 -28.03 9.39 -10.01
C LEU A 600 -27.73 9.90 -11.43
N LYS A 601 -26.49 9.77 -11.92
CA LYS A 601 -26.08 10.27 -13.24
C LYS A 601 -26.08 9.13 -14.26
N ARG A 602 -27.26 8.67 -14.64
CA ARG A 602 -27.41 7.56 -15.58
C ARG A 602 -27.85 8.02 -16.98
N PRO A 603 -27.21 7.55 -18.06
CA PRO A 603 -27.64 7.82 -19.42
C PRO A 603 -28.89 6.99 -19.74
N GLU A 604 -29.83 7.57 -20.51
CA GLU A 604 -30.94 6.78 -21.02
C GLU A 604 -30.43 5.67 -21.98
N PRO A 605 -31.04 4.47 -21.97
CA PRO A 605 -32.25 4.09 -21.23
C PRO A 605 -31.95 3.36 -19.90
N THR A 606 -32.25 3.99 -18.77
CA THR A 606 -32.28 3.34 -17.43
C THR A 606 -33.63 3.59 -16.76
N ALA A 607 -34.02 2.75 -15.79
CA ALA A 607 -35.27 2.94 -15.05
C ALA A 607 -35.35 4.28 -14.30
N LEU A 608 -34.21 4.85 -13.90
CA LEU A 608 -34.13 6.13 -13.23
C LEU A 608 -34.13 7.27 -14.26
N THR A 609 -35.21 8.07 -14.29
CA THR A 609 -35.30 9.22 -15.20
C THR A 609 -34.50 10.42 -14.67
N GLY A 610 -34.19 11.39 -15.54
CA GLY A 610 -33.54 12.63 -15.10
C GLY A 610 -34.36 13.42 -14.06
N GLY A 611 -35.69 13.30 -14.10
CA GLY A 611 -36.58 13.88 -13.09
C GLY A 611 -36.45 13.19 -11.73
N ASP A 612 -36.41 11.85 -11.72
CA ASP A 612 -36.22 11.07 -10.49
C ASP A 612 -34.88 11.39 -9.83
N ALA A 613 -33.81 11.45 -10.63
CA ALA A 613 -32.48 11.80 -10.16
C ALA A 613 -32.42 13.19 -9.52
N GLY A 614 -33.15 14.17 -10.07
CA GLY A 614 -33.23 15.52 -9.53
C GLY A 614 -33.84 15.56 -8.12
N VAL A 615 -34.92 14.80 -7.89
CA VAL A 615 -35.57 14.75 -6.57
C VAL A 615 -34.71 13.99 -5.56
N LEU A 616 -34.22 12.80 -5.94
CA LEU A 616 -33.38 11.98 -5.06
C LEU A 616 -32.08 12.67 -4.68
N ARG A 617 -31.51 13.52 -5.55
CA ARG A 617 -30.31 14.32 -5.23
C ARG A 617 -30.53 15.27 -4.06
N GLY A 618 -31.75 15.81 -3.91
CA GLY A 618 -32.10 16.65 -2.76
C GLY A 618 -32.32 15.86 -1.46
N ALA A 619 -32.52 14.55 -1.56
CA ALA A 619 -32.73 13.65 -0.42
C ALA A 619 -31.48 12.85 -0.02
N LEU A 620 -30.42 12.91 -0.84
CA LEU A 620 -29.20 12.10 -0.66
C LEU A 620 -28.25 12.74 0.36
N LYS A 621 -27.84 11.95 1.35
CA LYS A 621 -26.68 12.17 2.22
C LYS A 621 -25.73 10.99 2.09
N VAL A 622 -24.43 11.25 1.96
CA VAL A 622 -23.40 10.20 1.95
C VAL A 622 -22.64 10.23 3.27
N GLU A 623 -22.54 9.08 3.92
CA GLU A 623 -21.76 8.87 5.14
C GLU A 623 -20.65 7.84 4.89
N SER A 624 -19.61 7.90 5.72
CA SER A 624 -18.46 6.99 5.63
C SER A 624 -17.97 6.58 7.02
N ALA A 625 -17.56 5.33 7.16
CA ALA A 625 -16.96 4.78 8.38
C ALA A 625 -15.72 3.91 8.04
N PRO A 626 -14.88 3.52 9.02
CA PRO A 626 -13.69 2.71 8.77
C PRO A 626 -13.94 1.35 8.10
N HIS A 627 -15.18 0.84 8.15
CA HIS A 627 -15.63 -0.34 7.41
C HIS A 627 -17.17 -0.38 7.37
N ALA A 628 -17.76 -1.22 6.52
CA ALA A 628 -19.22 -1.34 6.39
C ALA A 628 -19.91 -1.77 7.70
N LEU A 629 -19.30 -2.69 8.48
CA LEU A 629 -19.88 -3.10 9.77
C LEU A 629 -19.96 -1.93 10.78
N ALA A 630 -18.95 -1.07 10.83
CA ALA A 630 -18.96 0.13 11.68
C ALA A 630 -20.05 1.11 11.25
N LEU A 631 -20.37 1.12 9.95
CA LEU A 631 -21.48 1.91 9.44
C LEU A 631 -22.83 1.32 9.83
N LEU A 632 -22.97 0.00 9.82
CA LEU A 632 -24.16 -0.68 10.34
C LEU A 632 -24.33 -0.46 11.85
N GLU A 633 -23.24 -0.46 12.63
CA GLU A 633 -23.24 -0.07 14.05
C GLU A 633 -23.67 1.39 14.24
N GLN A 634 -23.16 2.31 13.43
CA GLN A 634 -23.57 3.71 13.46
C GLN A 634 -25.07 3.86 13.13
N ILE A 635 -25.56 3.17 12.09
CA ILE A 635 -26.99 3.11 11.74
C ILE A 635 -27.79 2.57 12.92
N GLN A 636 -27.38 1.44 13.50
CA GLN A 636 -28.04 0.84 14.66
C GLN A 636 -28.16 1.81 15.83
N SER A 637 -27.09 2.57 16.12
CA SER A 637 -27.06 3.55 17.21
C SER A 637 -27.92 4.79 16.95
N SER A 638 -28.23 5.07 15.68
CA SER A 638 -29.09 6.18 15.26
C SER A 638 -30.59 5.86 15.28
N LEU A 639 -30.94 4.59 15.48
CA LEU A 639 -32.33 4.12 15.51
C LEU A 639 -32.91 4.21 16.93
N SER A 640 -34.20 4.46 17.00
CA SER A 640 -34.95 4.45 18.26
C SER A 640 -35.12 3.03 18.81
N THR A 641 -35.36 2.90 20.12
CA THR A 641 -35.69 1.62 20.76
C THR A 641 -36.87 0.93 20.10
N GLU A 642 -37.87 1.69 19.64
CA GLU A 642 -39.05 1.16 18.98
C GLU A 642 -38.71 0.55 17.61
N GLU A 643 -37.86 1.23 16.82
CA GLU A 643 -37.38 0.69 15.53
C GLU A 643 -36.57 -0.60 15.73
N LEU A 644 -35.65 -0.62 16.69
CA LEU A 644 -34.84 -1.79 17.01
C LEU A 644 -35.71 -2.97 17.49
N SER A 645 -36.73 -2.70 18.29
CA SER A 645 -37.69 -3.73 18.74
C SER A 645 -38.60 -4.26 17.62
N SER A 646 -38.71 -3.51 16.51
CA SER A 646 -39.50 -3.87 15.31
C SER A 646 -38.60 -4.08 14.09
N ALA A 647 -37.43 -4.68 14.32
CA ALA A 647 -36.48 -5.03 13.27
C ALA A 647 -36.80 -6.39 12.62
N ALA A 648 -36.52 -6.48 11.33
CA ALA A 648 -36.42 -7.74 10.59
C ALA A 648 -35.12 -7.78 9.78
N ILE A 649 -34.55 -8.97 9.68
CA ILE A 649 -33.41 -9.29 8.81
C ILE A 649 -33.90 -10.34 7.82
N LEU A 650 -33.62 -10.12 6.53
CA LEU A 650 -33.89 -11.12 5.52
C LEU A 650 -32.82 -12.22 5.57
N THR A 651 -33.26 -13.47 5.56
CA THR A 651 -32.41 -14.65 5.73
C THR A 651 -31.27 -14.68 4.72
N GLY A 652 -30.05 -14.96 5.20
CA GLY A 652 -28.86 -14.96 4.36
C GLY A 652 -28.06 -13.67 4.40
N ALA A 653 -28.56 -12.63 5.09
CA ALA A 653 -27.73 -11.49 5.46
C ALA A 653 -26.43 -11.93 6.15
N TYR A 654 -25.40 -11.10 6.00
CA TYR A 654 -24.05 -11.32 6.48
C TYR A 654 -24.06 -11.72 7.96
N TYR A 655 -23.21 -12.69 8.31
CA TYR A 655 -23.34 -13.42 9.56
C TYR A 655 -23.16 -12.57 10.83
N GLU A 656 -22.57 -11.37 10.72
CA GLU A 656 -22.43 -10.41 11.83
C GLU A 656 -23.66 -9.51 11.98
N THR A 657 -24.50 -9.37 10.95
CA THR A 657 -25.70 -8.52 10.96
C THR A 657 -26.71 -8.90 12.06
N PRO A 658 -27.02 -10.20 12.30
CA PRO A 658 -27.90 -10.58 13.42
C PRO A 658 -27.38 -10.15 14.80
N ALA A 659 -26.06 -10.09 15.00
CA ALA A 659 -25.47 -9.64 16.26
C ALA A 659 -25.64 -8.13 16.49
N LEU A 660 -25.73 -7.34 15.41
CA LEU A 660 -25.98 -5.90 15.48
C LEU A 660 -27.43 -5.57 15.81
N PHE A 661 -28.39 -6.41 15.40
CA PHE A 661 -29.82 -6.20 15.65
C PHE A 661 -30.40 -7.34 16.51
N PRO A 662 -30.03 -7.41 17.80
CA PRO A 662 -30.48 -8.49 18.68
C PRO A 662 -32.01 -8.45 18.80
N GLY A 663 -32.65 -9.59 18.55
CA GLY A 663 -34.11 -9.72 18.60
C GLY A 663 -34.83 -9.37 17.29
N ALA A 664 -34.11 -9.01 16.23
CA ALA A 664 -34.70 -8.88 14.90
C ALA A 664 -35.32 -10.21 14.45
N ALA A 665 -36.47 -10.14 13.78
CA ALA A 665 -37.10 -11.32 13.19
C ALA A 665 -36.32 -11.77 11.93
N ASP A 666 -35.91 -13.03 11.88
CA ASP A 666 -35.33 -13.65 10.67
C ASP A 666 -36.48 -14.03 9.72
N ILE A 667 -36.48 -13.49 8.50
CA ILE A 667 -37.57 -13.65 7.53
C ILE A 667 -37.01 -14.15 6.20
N ASP A 668 -37.49 -15.30 5.73
CA ASP A 668 -36.96 -15.96 4.53
C ASP A 668 -37.44 -15.39 3.18
N SER A 669 -38.39 -14.45 3.18
CA SER A 669 -39.03 -13.98 1.95
C SER A 669 -39.38 -12.50 1.97
N VAL A 670 -39.05 -11.81 0.87
CA VAL A 670 -39.36 -10.40 0.62
C VAL A 670 -40.87 -10.11 0.52
N ASP A 671 -41.67 -11.14 0.19
CA ASP A 671 -43.13 -11.04 0.04
C ASP A 671 -43.88 -11.30 1.37
N SER A 672 -43.15 -11.58 2.46
CA SER A 672 -43.76 -11.86 3.75
C SER A 672 -44.62 -10.69 4.23
N PRO A 673 -45.90 -10.89 4.54
CA PRO A 673 -46.75 -9.83 5.10
C PRO A 673 -46.22 -9.29 6.44
N ALA A 674 -45.46 -10.10 7.18
CA ALA A 674 -44.88 -9.71 8.46
C ALA A 674 -43.88 -8.54 8.34
N LEU A 675 -43.32 -8.30 7.14
CA LEU A 675 -42.44 -7.16 6.86
C LEU A 675 -43.19 -5.82 6.87
N ARG A 676 -44.50 -5.81 6.61
CA ARG A 676 -45.31 -4.58 6.56
C ARG A 676 -45.41 -3.88 7.91
N GLU A 677 -45.33 -4.63 9.00
CA GLU A 677 -45.40 -4.08 10.36
C GLU A 677 -44.03 -3.66 10.92
N LYS A 678 -42.94 -3.99 10.21
CA LYS A 678 -41.57 -3.71 10.65
C LYS A 678 -41.20 -2.26 10.41
N ARG A 679 -40.44 -1.70 11.34
CA ARG A 679 -39.92 -0.32 11.26
C ARG A 679 -38.47 -0.29 10.79
N LEU A 680 -37.73 -1.37 10.99
CA LEU A 680 -36.41 -1.58 10.40
C LEU A 680 -36.42 -2.88 9.60
N ILE A 681 -35.95 -2.83 8.37
CA ILE A 681 -35.71 -4.01 7.55
C ILE A 681 -34.27 -3.95 7.05
N VAL A 682 -33.51 -5.03 7.26
CA VAL A 682 -32.15 -5.18 6.74
C VAL A 682 -32.13 -6.32 5.72
N MET A 683 -31.58 -6.06 4.55
CA MET A 683 -31.48 -7.07 3.48
C MET A 683 -30.18 -6.93 2.67
N GLU A 684 -29.85 -7.97 1.93
CA GLU A 684 -28.80 -7.96 0.91
C GLU A 684 -29.40 -8.47 -0.41
N PRO A 685 -29.28 -7.77 -1.55
CA PRO A 685 -29.82 -8.27 -2.81
C PRO A 685 -29.18 -9.60 -3.23
N HIS A 686 -27.88 -9.72 -2.96
CA HIS A 686 -27.06 -10.90 -3.19
C HIS A 686 -26.50 -11.36 -1.84
N PRO A 687 -27.13 -12.31 -1.14
CA PRO A 687 -26.75 -12.59 0.24
C PRO A 687 -25.36 -13.22 0.36
N ASN A 688 -24.56 -12.61 1.24
CA ASN A 688 -23.13 -12.87 1.35
C ASN A 688 -22.76 -13.88 2.46
N ASN A 689 -23.75 -14.54 3.06
CA ASN A 689 -23.53 -15.45 4.16
C ASN A 689 -23.17 -16.87 3.70
N ALA A 690 -21.87 -17.06 3.42
CA ALA A 690 -21.33 -18.36 3.01
C ALA A 690 -21.43 -19.46 4.08
N ALA A 691 -21.77 -19.13 5.35
CA ALA A 691 -22.00 -20.13 6.40
C ALA A 691 -23.37 -20.82 6.26
N LYS A 692 -24.27 -20.30 5.41
CA LYS A 692 -25.56 -20.92 5.13
C LYS A 692 -25.40 -22.04 4.09
N VAL A 693 -26.13 -23.13 4.32
CA VAL A 693 -26.17 -24.30 3.43
C VAL A 693 -26.91 -23.98 2.14
N GLU A 694 -27.87 -23.06 2.21
CA GLU A 694 -28.71 -22.62 1.12
C GLU A 694 -28.82 -21.09 1.14
N VAL A 695 -28.66 -20.48 -0.04
CA VAL A 695 -28.75 -19.03 -0.25
C VAL A 695 -29.56 -18.72 -1.50
N HIS A 696 -30.46 -17.74 -1.41
CA HIS A 696 -31.27 -17.25 -2.53
C HIS A 696 -31.11 -15.73 -2.69
N PRO A 697 -31.13 -15.19 -3.91
CA PRO A 697 -31.12 -13.75 -4.10
C PRO A 697 -32.41 -13.13 -3.57
N HIS A 698 -32.32 -11.91 -3.05
CA HIS A 698 -33.49 -11.12 -2.66
C HIS A 698 -33.85 -10.12 -3.77
N ASP A 699 -35.15 -9.90 -3.98
CA ASP A 699 -35.64 -8.85 -4.87
C ASP A 699 -36.00 -7.59 -4.07
N PRO A 700 -35.12 -6.57 -4.02
CA PRO A 700 -35.38 -5.35 -3.27
C PRO A 700 -36.56 -4.54 -3.85
N VAL A 701 -36.87 -4.65 -5.15
CA VAL A 701 -38.01 -3.95 -5.76
C VAL A 701 -39.32 -4.59 -5.28
N ALA A 702 -39.39 -5.92 -5.31
CA ALA A 702 -40.53 -6.66 -4.77
C ALA A 702 -40.73 -6.38 -3.27
N LEU A 703 -39.64 -6.28 -2.50
CA LEU A 703 -39.69 -5.88 -1.09
C LEU A 703 -40.35 -4.50 -0.91
N ILE A 704 -39.89 -3.48 -1.65
CA ILE A 704 -40.44 -2.12 -1.56
C ILE A 704 -41.93 -2.14 -1.94
N GLN A 705 -42.29 -2.82 -3.03
CA GLN A 705 -43.69 -2.97 -3.45
C GLN A 705 -44.56 -3.66 -2.40
N ASN A 706 -44.06 -4.71 -1.74
CA ASN A 706 -44.78 -5.40 -0.67
C ASN A 706 -44.96 -4.52 0.58
N VAL A 707 -43.89 -3.83 1.00
CA VAL A 707 -43.84 -3.06 2.26
C VAL A 707 -44.60 -1.74 2.15
N PHE A 708 -44.60 -1.11 0.96
CA PHE A 708 -45.17 0.22 0.72
C PHE A 708 -46.34 0.25 -0.28
N GLY A 709 -46.71 -0.89 -0.88
CA GLY A 709 -47.91 -1.03 -1.70
C GLY A 709 -49.23 -0.94 -0.91
N VAL A 710 -49.15 -0.92 0.43
CA VAL A 710 -50.26 -0.63 1.34
C VAL A 710 -49.95 0.63 2.16
N GLN A 711 -50.99 1.34 2.59
CA GLN A 711 -50.82 2.48 3.48
C GLN A 711 -50.21 2.02 4.81
N ARG A 712 -49.08 2.65 5.20
CA ARG A 712 -48.39 2.35 6.45
C ARG A 712 -48.80 3.32 7.54
N GLU A 713 -48.97 2.81 8.75
CA GLU A 713 -49.18 3.62 9.95
C GLU A 713 -47.88 4.25 10.47
N HIS A 714 -46.73 3.63 10.14
CA HIS A 714 -45.42 4.02 10.65
C HIS A 714 -44.37 4.12 9.55
N PRO A 715 -43.44 5.09 9.65
CA PRO A 715 -42.25 5.15 8.80
C PRO A 715 -41.40 3.88 8.92
N CYS A 716 -40.58 3.62 7.90
CA CYS A 716 -39.68 2.47 7.87
C CYS A 716 -38.29 2.88 7.37
N THR A 717 -37.26 2.40 8.06
CA THR A 717 -35.88 2.39 7.59
C THR A 717 -35.60 1.07 6.88
N LEU A 718 -35.22 1.14 5.60
CA LEU A 718 -34.78 0.00 4.80
C LEU A 718 -33.27 0.10 4.59
N VAL A 719 -32.52 -0.81 5.19
CA VAL A 719 -31.07 -0.93 5.01
C VAL A 719 -30.79 -2.03 3.98
N ILE A 720 -30.18 -1.67 2.86
CA ILE A 720 -29.78 -2.59 1.81
C ILE A 720 -28.25 -2.63 1.77
N ASP A 721 -27.66 -3.75 2.19
CA ASP A 721 -26.24 -4.00 1.99
C ASP A 721 -26.00 -4.36 0.52
N CYS A 722 -25.50 -3.38 -0.23
CA CYS A 722 -25.17 -3.45 -1.65
C CYS A 722 -23.70 -3.84 -1.85
N THR A 723 -23.06 -4.48 -0.87
CA THR A 723 -21.63 -4.82 -0.93
C THR A 723 -21.27 -5.71 -2.12
N LEU A 724 -22.18 -6.56 -2.59
CA LEU A 724 -21.98 -7.40 -3.77
C LEU A 724 -22.55 -6.79 -5.06
N ASN A 725 -22.96 -5.52 -5.02
CA ASN A 725 -23.40 -4.74 -6.16
C ASN A 725 -22.38 -3.66 -6.52
N HIS A 726 -22.42 -3.20 -7.78
CA HIS A 726 -21.83 -1.91 -8.13
C HIS A 726 -22.95 -0.85 -8.08
N LEU A 727 -22.68 0.35 -7.55
CA LEU A 727 -23.71 1.40 -7.38
C LEU A 727 -24.29 1.87 -8.73
N GLY A 728 -23.53 1.68 -9.82
CA GLY A 728 -23.94 1.90 -11.20
C GLY A 728 -24.78 0.78 -11.85
N GLU A 729 -25.08 -0.34 -11.16
CA GLU A 729 -25.86 -1.44 -11.76
C GLU A 729 -27.35 -1.09 -11.92
N GLU A 730 -28.00 -1.57 -12.98
CA GLU A 730 -29.43 -1.31 -13.26
C GLU A 730 -30.37 -1.75 -12.12
N GLN A 731 -30.02 -2.80 -11.37
CA GLN A 731 -30.79 -3.22 -10.20
C GLN A 731 -30.90 -2.09 -9.16
N ILE A 732 -29.81 -1.36 -8.91
CA ILE A 732 -29.81 -0.23 -7.95
C ILE A 732 -30.66 0.94 -8.48
N ALA A 733 -30.61 1.22 -9.79
CA ALA A 733 -31.49 2.25 -10.38
C ALA A 733 -32.97 1.90 -10.22
N ARG A 734 -33.36 0.63 -10.43
CA ARG A 734 -34.73 0.18 -10.22
C ARG A 734 -35.18 0.31 -8.76
N VAL A 735 -34.30 0.01 -7.80
CA VAL A 735 -34.56 0.24 -6.37
C VAL A 735 -34.82 1.72 -6.09
N LEU A 736 -33.96 2.61 -6.59
CA LEU A 736 -34.11 4.05 -6.38
C LEU A 736 -35.40 4.59 -7.02
N HIS A 737 -35.74 4.13 -8.23
CA HIS A 737 -36.97 4.50 -8.91
C HIS A 737 -38.22 4.10 -8.11
N GLU A 738 -38.28 2.84 -7.64
CA GLU A 738 -39.40 2.33 -6.84
C GLU A 738 -39.47 3.00 -5.44
N ALA A 739 -38.32 3.27 -4.81
CA ALA A 739 -38.26 3.88 -3.49
C ALA A 739 -38.64 5.38 -3.48
N ARG A 740 -38.40 6.09 -4.59
CA ARG A 740 -38.56 7.54 -4.70
C ARG A 740 -39.88 8.08 -4.13
N PRO A 741 -41.09 7.63 -4.55
CA PRO A 741 -42.34 8.19 -4.03
C PRO A 741 -42.46 8.08 -2.50
N HIS A 742 -41.89 7.04 -1.89
CA HIS A 742 -41.94 6.79 -0.45
C HIS A 742 -40.91 7.63 0.33
N ILE A 743 -39.77 7.91 -0.30
CA ILE A 743 -38.76 8.85 0.21
C ILE A 743 -39.35 10.27 0.20
N GLU A 744 -39.98 10.70 -0.91
CA GLU A 744 -40.58 12.02 -1.07
C GLU A 744 -41.73 12.29 -0.08
N SER A 745 -42.55 11.26 0.20
CA SER A 745 -43.61 11.35 1.21
C SER A 745 -43.07 11.31 2.64
N GLY A 746 -41.78 10.98 2.82
CA GLY A 746 -41.10 10.89 4.12
C GLY A 746 -41.47 9.66 4.94
N VAL A 747 -42.05 8.62 4.32
CA VAL A 747 -42.39 7.35 5.00
C VAL A 747 -41.27 6.30 4.90
N LEU A 748 -40.33 6.49 3.97
CA LEU A 748 -39.16 5.63 3.79
C LEU A 748 -37.87 6.41 4.05
N ASN A 749 -36.98 5.80 4.84
CA ASN A 749 -35.56 6.11 4.94
C ASN A 749 -34.78 4.97 4.29
N LEU A 750 -34.29 5.16 3.08
CA LEU A 750 -33.52 4.14 2.36
C LEU A 750 -32.03 4.34 2.62
N VAL A 751 -31.35 3.29 3.10
CA VAL A 751 -29.92 3.32 3.38
C VAL A 751 -29.23 2.24 2.55
N LEU A 752 -28.44 2.64 1.56
CA LEU A 752 -27.62 1.72 0.76
C LEU A 752 -26.22 1.66 1.38
N VAL A 753 -25.88 0.54 2.04
CA VAL A 753 -24.56 0.33 2.66
C VAL A 753 -23.67 -0.42 1.68
N GLN A 754 -22.38 -0.08 1.65
CA GLN A 754 -21.40 -0.80 0.85
C GLN A 754 -20.03 -0.82 1.52
N SER A 755 -19.36 -1.96 1.44
CA SER A 755 -17.92 -2.06 1.72
C SER A 755 -17.11 -1.53 0.54
N GLY A 756 -16.37 -0.44 0.76
CA GLY A 756 -15.42 0.09 -0.21
C GLY A 756 -14.09 -0.67 -0.25
N THR A 757 -13.92 -1.67 0.60
CA THR A 757 -12.75 -2.56 0.61
C THR A 757 -12.75 -3.50 -0.58
N LYS A 758 -13.92 -3.88 -1.10
CA LYS A 758 -14.08 -4.97 -2.09
C LYS A 758 -14.02 -4.45 -3.53
N PHE A 759 -15.16 -4.31 -4.20
CA PHE A 759 -15.21 -4.04 -5.64
C PHE A 759 -14.79 -2.63 -6.03
N PHE A 760 -14.90 -1.65 -5.12
CA PHE A 760 -14.38 -0.29 -5.38
C PHE A 760 -12.91 -0.30 -5.75
N GLN A 761 -12.15 -1.25 -5.20
CA GLN A 761 -10.71 -1.31 -5.37
C GLN A 761 -10.29 -2.38 -6.38
N ASN A 762 -11.19 -2.92 -7.19
CA ASN A 762 -10.87 -3.93 -8.22
C ASN A 762 -10.00 -5.08 -7.67
N GLY A 763 -10.28 -5.49 -6.43
CA GLY A 763 -9.57 -6.56 -5.74
C GLY A 763 -8.19 -6.22 -5.19
N MET A 764 -7.88 -4.95 -4.96
CA MET A 764 -6.60 -4.54 -4.35
C MET A 764 -6.65 -4.37 -2.82
N ASP A 765 -7.86 -4.19 -2.26
CA ASP A 765 -8.15 -4.15 -0.82
C ASP A 765 -7.13 -3.34 0.02
N ILE A 766 -6.70 -2.19 -0.50
CA ILE A 766 -5.62 -1.36 0.07
C ILE A 766 -6.12 -0.57 1.28
N VAL A 767 -7.33 -0.03 1.16
CA VAL A 767 -7.96 0.77 2.23
C VAL A 767 -9.23 0.11 2.71
N ASN A 768 -9.50 0.23 4.00
CA ASN A 768 -10.76 -0.23 4.58
C ASN A 768 -11.68 0.97 4.77
N ILE A 769 -12.85 0.94 4.13
CA ILE A 769 -13.87 1.98 4.25
C ILE A 769 -15.25 1.35 4.05
N GLY A 770 -16.24 1.84 4.80
CA GLY A 770 -17.66 1.62 4.55
C GLY A 770 -18.30 2.92 4.09
N THR A 771 -19.21 2.84 3.14
CA THR A 771 -19.96 3.99 2.63
C THR A 771 -21.46 3.73 2.71
N ALA A 772 -22.25 4.75 3.03
CA ALA A 772 -23.70 4.69 3.03
C ALA A 772 -24.25 5.84 2.20
N ALA A 773 -25.11 5.52 1.24
CA ALA A 773 -25.97 6.50 0.58
C ALA A 773 -27.35 6.44 1.24
N ILE A 774 -27.71 7.52 1.92
CA ILE A 774 -28.95 7.65 2.69
C ILE A 774 -29.89 8.56 1.91
N PHE A 775 -31.07 8.05 1.56
CA PHE A 775 -32.12 8.81 0.90
C PHE A 775 -33.31 8.95 1.84
N ASN A 776 -33.53 10.17 2.34
CA ASN A 776 -34.68 10.49 3.17
C ASN A 776 -35.10 11.96 3.04
N LYS A 777 -36.30 12.27 3.50
CA LYS A 777 -36.78 13.65 3.66
C LYS A 777 -36.35 14.16 5.03
N GLY A 778 -35.29 14.97 5.09
CA GLY A 778 -34.61 15.29 6.35
C GLY A 778 -35.51 15.78 7.48
N ASP A 779 -36.50 16.63 7.18
CA ASP A 779 -37.46 17.14 8.18
C ASP A 779 -38.26 16.04 8.89
N ASN A 780 -38.46 14.88 8.25
CA ASN A 780 -39.17 13.73 8.81
C ASN A 780 -38.25 12.76 9.58
N TRP A 781 -36.94 12.89 9.42
CA TRP A 781 -35.94 11.93 9.90
C TRP A 781 -34.84 12.57 10.72
N THR A 782 -35.14 13.71 11.37
CA THR A 782 -34.16 14.47 12.16
C THR A 782 -33.52 13.64 13.27
N GLY A 783 -34.29 12.82 14.00
CA GLY A 783 -33.74 11.95 15.04
C GLY A 783 -32.71 10.93 14.53
N PHE A 784 -32.99 10.33 13.36
CA PHE A 784 -32.04 9.42 12.69
C PHE A 784 -30.79 10.19 12.22
N GLN A 785 -30.97 11.36 11.62
CA GLN A 785 -29.86 12.19 11.14
C GLN A 785 -28.96 12.68 12.28
N ASP A 786 -29.56 13.15 13.38
CA ASP A 786 -28.86 13.58 14.59
C ASP A 786 -28.08 12.40 15.20
N GLY A 787 -28.68 11.20 15.24
CA GLY A 787 -28.01 9.98 15.68
C GLY A 787 -26.81 9.61 14.80
N MET A 788 -26.97 9.67 13.47
CA MET A 788 -25.88 9.46 12.52
C MET A 788 -24.77 10.50 12.71
N ASP A 789 -25.10 11.77 12.91
CA ASP A 789 -24.11 12.83 13.12
C ASP A 789 -23.37 12.68 14.46
N GLN A 790 -24.06 12.25 15.52
CA GLN A 790 -23.46 11.96 16.83
C GLN A 790 -22.54 10.73 16.81
N GLY A 791 -22.92 9.70 16.06
CA GLY A 791 -22.15 8.46 15.89
C GLY A 791 -21.08 8.55 14.81
N ARG A 792 -20.88 9.71 14.17
CA ARG A 792 -19.99 9.85 13.02
C ARG A 792 -18.56 9.42 13.35
N MET A 793 -18.12 8.39 12.65
CA MET A 793 -16.76 7.88 12.78
C MET A 793 -15.81 8.65 11.85
N HIS A 794 -14.57 8.82 12.30
CA HIS A 794 -13.54 9.46 11.48
C HIS A 794 -12.96 8.46 10.47
N VAL A 795 -13.03 8.84 9.19
CA VAL A 795 -12.27 8.21 8.10
C VAL A 795 -11.28 9.25 7.58
N PRO A 796 -9.99 8.90 7.42
CA PRO A 796 -9.00 9.82 6.85
C PRO A 796 -9.44 10.33 5.47
N ASP A 797 -9.24 11.63 5.22
CA ASP A 797 -9.65 12.23 3.93
C ASP A 797 -8.88 11.62 2.76
N ASP A 798 -7.64 11.19 2.99
CA ASP A 798 -6.81 10.42 2.04
C ASP A 798 -7.47 9.10 1.59
N ASP A 799 -8.08 8.36 2.53
CA ASP A 799 -8.80 7.12 2.19
C ASP A 799 -10.05 7.42 1.37
N LYS A 800 -10.78 8.49 1.71
CA LYS A 800 -11.96 8.94 0.96
C LYS A 800 -11.58 9.39 -0.45
N GLY A 801 -10.52 10.19 -0.58
CA GLY A 801 -10.03 10.71 -1.85
C GLY A 801 -9.54 9.59 -2.78
N TYR A 802 -8.86 8.59 -2.23
CA TYR A 802 -8.47 7.39 -2.95
C TYR A 802 -9.70 6.63 -3.50
N ILE A 803 -10.69 6.34 -2.65
CA ILE A 803 -11.90 5.63 -3.07
C ILE A 803 -12.70 6.44 -4.09
N ALA A 804 -12.82 7.74 -3.89
CA ALA A 804 -13.46 8.63 -4.85
C ALA A 804 -12.75 8.59 -6.21
N SER A 805 -11.41 8.56 -6.22
CA SER A 805 -10.61 8.41 -7.44
C SER A 805 -10.84 7.06 -8.12
N MET A 806 -10.90 5.98 -7.35
CA MET A 806 -11.19 4.62 -7.82
C MET A 806 -12.61 4.46 -8.39
N LEU A 807 -13.57 5.26 -7.94
CA LEU A 807 -14.95 5.25 -8.42
C LEU A 807 -15.19 6.25 -9.55
N SER A 808 -14.34 7.26 -9.69
CA SER A 808 -14.45 8.32 -10.69
C SER A 808 -13.69 8.02 -11.99
N GLY A 809 -13.86 8.87 -13.01
CA GLY A 809 -12.84 9.05 -14.05
C GLY A 809 -12.54 7.81 -14.92
N GLY A 810 -13.56 7.20 -15.52
CA GLY A 810 -13.38 6.04 -16.41
C GLY A 810 -13.14 4.71 -15.69
N ASN A 811 -12.91 4.72 -14.37
CA ASN A 811 -12.82 3.50 -13.57
C ASN A 811 -14.17 2.82 -13.34
N GLU A 812 -15.28 3.56 -13.38
CA GLU A 812 -16.63 3.00 -13.23
C GLU A 812 -16.85 1.77 -14.12
N GLN A 813 -16.58 1.92 -15.42
CA GLN A 813 -16.72 0.84 -16.39
C GLN A 813 -15.76 -0.32 -16.09
N THR A 814 -14.51 -0.01 -15.71
CA THR A 814 -13.51 -1.02 -15.33
C THR A 814 -13.96 -1.82 -14.09
N SER A 815 -14.57 -1.16 -13.11
CA SER A 815 -15.07 -1.79 -11.89
C SER A 815 -16.34 -2.62 -12.12
N MET A 816 -17.20 -2.22 -13.06
CA MET A 816 -18.32 -3.05 -13.51
C MET A 816 -17.84 -4.28 -14.29
N GLU A 817 -16.86 -4.12 -15.18
CA GLU A 817 -16.24 -5.24 -15.92
C GLU A 817 -15.56 -6.23 -14.97
N TYR A 818 -14.86 -5.72 -13.95
CA TYR A 818 -14.29 -6.52 -12.87
C TYR A 818 -15.35 -7.40 -12.20
N LEU A 819 -16.40 -6.78 -11.68
CA LEU A 819 -17.47 -7.47 -10.95
C LEU A 819 -18.18 -8.48 -11.85
N SER A 820 -18.46 -8.12 -13.10
CA SER A 820 -19.02 -9.03 -14.09
C SER A 820 -18.14 -10.24 -14.32
N ARG A 821 -16.82 -10.05 -14.43
CA ARG A 821 -15.87 -11.15 -14.60
C ARG A 821 -15.79 -12.04 -13.37
N VAL A 822 -15.76 -11.49 -12.16
CA VAL A 822 -15.78 -12.26 -10.90
C VAL A 822 -17.03 -13.14 -10.82
N ARG A 823 -18.21 -12.59 -11.13
CA ARG A 823 -19.47 -13.35 -11.17
C ARG A 823 -19.45 -14.45 -12.22
N HIS A 824 -18.92 -14.15 -13.41
CA HIS A 824 -18.75 -15.15 -14.48
C HIS A 824 -17.85 -16.30 -14.03
N ASN A 825 -16.69 -15.99 -13.45
CA ASN A 825 -15.76 -16.99 -12.91
C ASN A 825 -16.42 -17.84 -11.82
N THR A 826 -17.19 -17.21 -10.94
CA THR A 826 -17.94 -17.89 -9.86
C THR A 826 -18.98 -18.86 -10.43
N SER A 827 -19.75 -18.42 -11.42
CA SER A 827 -20.72 -19.25 -12.13
C SER A 827 -20.05 -20.43 -12.84
N GLN A 828 -18.91 -20.18 -13.51
CA GLN A 828 -18.15 -21.22 -14.18
C GLN A 828 -17.62 -22.27 -13.20
N LEU A 829 -16.91 -21.86 -12.14
CA LEU A 829 -16.38 -22.80 -11.15
C LEU A 829 -17.49 -23.63 -10.50
N ARG A 830 -18.61 -22.98 -10.16
CA ARG A 830 -19.80 -23.67 -9.64
C ARG A 830 -20.30 -24.71 -10.63
N GLY A 831 -20.42 -24.37 -11.92
CA GLY A 831 -20.84 -25.29 -12.97
C GLY A 831 -19.91 -26.50 -13.12
N GLU A 832 -18.59 -26.29 -13.01
CA GLU A 832 -17.60 -27.37 -13.03
C GLU A 832 -17.78 -28.31 -11.81
N LEU A 833 -17.92 -27.74 -10.61
CA LEU A 833 -18.05 -28.51 -9.36
C LEU A 833 -19.41 -29.20 -9.19
N LEU A 834 -20.50 -28.62 -9.69
CA LEU A 834 -21.86 -29.18 -9.57
C LEU A 834 -22.00 -30.57 -10.19
N ARG A 835 -21.14 -30.92 -11.15
CA ARG A 835 -21.16 -32.25 -11.78
C ARG A 835 -20.62 -33.34 -10.86
N ASP A 836 -19.63 -33.00 -10.04
CA ASP A 836 -18.83 -33.98 -9.30
C ASP A 836 -19.16 -34.00 -7.79
N ILE A 837 -19.54 -32.85 -7.22
CA ILE A 837 -19.90 -32.68 -5.80
C ILE A 837 -21.23 -31.91 -5.61
N PRO A 838 -22.34 -32.34 -6.22
CA PRO A 838 -23.62 -31.64 -6.15
C PRO A 838 -24.17 -31.58 -4.71
N PRO A 839 -25.00 -30.58 -4.36
CA PRO A 839 -25.62 -30.50 -3.04
C PRO A 839 -26.35 -31.79 -2.65
N GLY A 840 -26.13 -32.28 -1.43
CA GLY A 840 -26.78 -33.46 -0.87
C GLY A 840 -26.21 -34.81 -1.30
N HIS A 841 -25.13 -34.87 -2.07
CA HIS A 841 -24.52 -36.15 -2.41
C HIS A 841 -23.86 -36.80 -1.18
N THR A 842 -23.86 -38.14 -1.14
CA THR A 842 -23.40 -38.90 0.03
C THR A 842 -22.30 -39.91 -0.29
N GLY A 843 -21.90 -40.02 -1.56
CA GLY A 843 -20.93 -41.01 -2.02
C GLY A 843 -19.81 -40.41 -2.86
N GLY A 844 -18.66 -41.09 -2.84
CA GLY A 844 -17.52 -40.82 -3.74
C GLY A 844 -16.64 -39.63 -3.35
N ASN A 845 -17.15 -38.67 -2.57
CA ASN A 845 -16.41 -37.48 -2.19
C ASN A 845 -16.77 -37.01 -0.76
N ALA A 846 -15.82 -36.42 -0.05
CA ALA A 846 -15.99 -35.93 1.31
C ALA A 846 -16.66 -34.55 1.38
N PHE A 847 -16.72 -33.81 0.28
CA PHE A 847 -17.26 -32.45 0.19
C PHE A 847 -18.48 -32.39 -0.70
N GLU A 848 -19.50 -31.62 -0.30
CA GLU A 848 -20.64 -31.22 -1.11
C GLU A 848 -20.70 -29.70 -1.30
N LEU A 849 -21.22 -29.25 -2.44
CA LEU A 849 -21.54 -27.83 -2.64
C LEU A 849 -22.73 -27.38 -1.79
N CYS A 850 -22.66 -26.15 -1.28
CA CYS A 850 -23.81 -25.47 -0.73
C CYS A 850 -24.76 -25.02 -1.86
N ALA A 851 -26.06 -25.15 -1.63
CA ALA A 851 -27.07 -24.69 -2.58
C ALA A 851 -27.03 -23.16 -2.67
N ASN A 852 -26.91 -22.60 -3.86
CA ASN A 852 -27.10 -21.17 -4.03
C ASN A 852 -27.67 -20.91 -5.44
N THR A 853 -28.78 -20.16 -5.46
CA THR A 853 -29.57 -19.88 -6.67
C THR A 853 -29.30 -18.51 -7.27
N ASP A 854 -28.42 -17.73 -6.64
CA ASP A 854 -28.00 -16.41 -7.08
C ASP A 854 -26.88 -16.54 -8.12
N ASP A 855 -27.19 -16.18 -9.37
CA ASP A 855 -26.24 -16.18 -10.49
C ASP A 855 -25.25 -15.00 -10.43
N ARG A 856 -25.48 -14.05 -9.53
CA ARG A 856 -24.66 -12.86 -9.28
C ARG A 856 -23.87 -12.93 -7.98
N THR A 857 -23.91 -14.06 -7.29
CA THR A 857 -22.99 -14.35 -6.20
C THR A 857 -21.54 -14.30 -6.67
N VAL A 858 -20.63 -13.95 -5.77
CA VAL A 858 -19.18 -13.81 -6.03
C VAL A 858 -18.37 -14.85 -5.28
N TYR A 859 -19.03 -15.90 -4.80
CA TYR A 859 -18.37 -17.02 -4.14
C TYR A 859 -19.02 -18.37 -4.44
N VAL A 860 -18.23 -19.41 -4.27
CA VAL A 860 -18.68 -20.79 -4.17
C VAL A 860 -18.44 -21.25 -2.74
N ALA A 861 -19.46 -21.83 -2.11
CA ALA A 861 -19.33 -22.44 -0.78
C ALA A 861 -19.51 -23.95 -0.89
N PHE A 862 -18.72 -24.69 -0.14
CA PHE A 862 -18.81 -26.14 -0.02
C PHE A 862 -18.57 -26.53 1.43
N ARG A 863 -18.93 -27.76 1.80
CA ARG A 863 -18.81 -28.25 3.17
C ARG A 863 -18.54 -29.75 3.19
N PRO A 864 -18.06 -30.31 4.31
CA PRO A 864 -17.98 -31.75 4.47
C PRO A 864 -19.38 -32.36 4.46
N THR A 865 -19.57 -33.50 3.80
CA THR A 865 -20.87 -34.19 3.79
C THR A 865 -21.24 -34.66 5.19
N ASP A 866 -22.52 -34.66 5.53
CA ASP A 866 -22.99 -35.17 6.83
C ASP A 866 -22.57 -36.64 7.05
N ALA A 867 -22.52 -37.46 5.99
CA ALA A 867 -22.02 -38.82 6.04
C ALA A 867 -20.54 -38.89 6.45
N TYR A 868 -19.70 -38.00 5.89
CA TYR A 868 -18.29 -37.90 6.26
C TYR A 868 -18.13 -37.44 7.71
N VAL A 869 -18.87 -36.40 8.13
CA VAL A 869 -18.82 -35.87 9.52
C VAL A 869 -19.22 -36.95 10.52
N ALA A 870 -20.32 -37.67 10.28
CA ALA A 870 -20.79 -38.79 11.11
C ALA A 870 -19.70 -39.84 11.32
N ARG A 871 -18.99 -40.20 10.24
CA ARG A 871 -17.91 -41.19 10.28
C ARG A 871 -16.72 -40.71 11.10
N VAL A 872 -16.25 -39.47 10.87
CA VAL A 872 -15.10 -38.89 11.60
C VAL A 872 -15.41 -38.71 13.08
N GLN A 873 -16.62 -38.23 13.40
CA GLN A 873 -17.06 -38.00 14.78
C GLN A 873 -17.53 -39.27 15.48
N LYS A 874 -17.68 -40.38 14.74
CA LYS A 874 -18.24 -41.66 15.23
C LYS A 874 -19.61 -41.46 15.88
N LYS A 875 -20.44 -40.63 15.25
CA LYS A 875 -21.81 -40.30 15.68
C LYS A 875 -22.82 -40.69 14.60
N PRO A 876 -24.02 -41.16 14.98
CA PRO A 876 -25.15 -41.25 14.05
C PRO A 876 -25.49 -39.90 13.40
N LEU A 877 -26.00 -39.92 12.16
CA LEU A 877 -26.33 -38.71 11.40
C LEU A 877 -27.32 -37.79 12.12
N ASP A 878 -28.32 -38.37 12.77
CA ASP A 878 -29.36 -37.67 13.54
C ASP A 878 -28.84 -37.06 14.85
N GLN A 879 -27.60 -37.37 15.25
CA GLN A 879 -26.94 -36.84 16.44
C GLN A 879 -25.84 -35.82 16.11
N LEU A 880 -25.65 -35.49 14.83
CA LEU A 880 -24.66 -34.49 14.41
C LEU A 880 -25.11 -33.08 14.76
N THR A 881 -24.31 -32.39 15.56
CA THR A 881 -24.52 -30.98 15.88
C THR A 881 -23.85 -30.06 14.87
N GLU A 882 -24.22 -28.78 14.85
CA GLU A 882 -23.52 -27.75 14.05
C GLU A 882 -22.04 -27.65 14.45
N LYS A 883 -21.76 -27.72 15.76
CA LYS A 883 -20.42 -27.75 16.31
C LYS A 883 -19.60 -28.93 15.79
N ASP A 884 -20.19 -30.12 15.69
CA ASP A 884 -19.49 -31.30 15.14
C ASP A 884 -19.02 -31.07 13.70
N ARG A 885 -19.84 -30.39 12.89
CA ARG A 885 -19.51 -30.01 11.51
C ARG A 885 -18.42 -28.97 11.48
N ALA A 886 -18.52 -27.92 12.30
CA ALA A 886 -17.51 -26.88 12.40
C ALA A 886 -16.15 -27.44 12.83
N ASP A 887 -16.11 -28.31 13.84
CA ASP A 887 -14.88 -28.93 14.34
C ASP A 887 -14.19 -29.80 13.26
N VAL A 888 -14.97 -30.48 12.40
CA VAL A 888 -14.43 -31.23 11.25
C VAL A 888 -13.96 -30.28 10.15
N ASN A 889 -14.77 -29.27 9.83
CA ASN A 889 -14.48 -28.29 8.79
C ASN A 889 -13.16 -27.55 9.04
N VAL A 890 -12.94 -27.02 10.25
CA VAL A 890 -11.71 -26.33 10.64
C VAL A 890 -10.47 -27.21 10.46
N LYS A 891 -10.57 -28.50 10.84
CA LYS A 891 -9.47 -29.46 10.69
C LYS A 891 -9.21 -29.78 9.23
N LEU A 892 -10.26 -30.06 8.44
CA LEU A 892 -10.10 -30.30 7.01
C LEU A 892 -9.51 -29.08 6.29
N TYR A 893 -9.97 -27.88 6.63
CA TYR A 893 -9.47 -26.63 6.08
C TYR A 893 -7.96 -26.49 6.32
N THR A 894 -7.55 -26.59 7.58
CA THR A 894 -6.16 -26.35 8.00
C THR A 894 -5.21 -27.47 7.57
N ASP A 895 -5.62 -28.73 7.76
CA ASP A 895 -4.73 -29.89 7.62
C ASP A 895 -4.72 -30.50 6.22
N ARG A 896 -5.75 -30.23 5.41
CA ARG A 896 -5.92 -30.86 4.08
C ARG A 896 -6.09 -29.85 2.97
N LEU A 897 -7.01 -28.90 3.13
CA LEU A 897 -7.39 -27.98 2.07
C LEU A 897 -6.27 -26.98 1.79
N LEU A 898 -5.84 -26.18 2.76
CA LEU A 898 -4.75 -25.22 2.55
C LEU A 898 -3.49 -25.89 1.99
N PRO A 899 -3.00 -27.02 2.56
CA PRO A 899 -1.83 -27.71 1.99
C PRO A 899 -2.03 -28.25 0.58
N GLY A 900 -3.26 -28.66 0.23
CA GLY A 900 -3.59 -29.24 -1.07
C GLY A 900 -3.71 -28.20 -2.21
N PHE A 901 -3.65 -26.91 -1.89
CA PHE A 901 -3.72 -25.81 -2.85
C PHE A 901 -2.46 -24.94 -2.84
N ASN A 902 -1.43 -25.28 -2.07
CA ASN A 902 -0.17 -24.51 -1.95
C ASN A 902 0.55 -24.28 -3.29
N GLU A 903 0.37 -25.17 -4.27
CA GLU A 903 0.95 -25.02 -5.61
C GLU A 903 0.17 -24.08 -6.54
N LEU A 904 -1.04 -23.65 -6.15
CA LEU A 904 -1.86 -22.73 -6.92
C LEU A 904 -1.79 -21.30 -6.36
N ALA A 905 -2.18 -20.32 -7.17
CA ALA A 905 -2.28 -18.93 -6.76
C ALA A 905 -3.47 -18.73 -5.83
N THR A 906 -3.31 -19.09 -4.55
CA THR A 906 -4.35 -18.97 -3.53
C THR A 906 -3.86 -18.19 -2.33
N VAL A 907 -4.73 -17.34 -1.79
CA VAL A 907 -4.51 -16.66 -0.51
C VAL A 907 -5.52 -17.14 0.53
N ASP A 908 -5.14 -17.08 1.81
CA ASP A 908 -5.99 -17.41 2.96
C ASP A 908 -6.36 -16.11 3.70
N ARG A 909 -7.55 -15.57 3.40
CA ARG A 909 -8.06 -14.30 3.94
C ARG A 909 -9.59 -14.32 4.02
N SER A 910 -10.17 -13.39 4.78
CA SER A 910 -11.63 -13.28 4.96
C SER A 910 -12.34 -12.35 3.96
N SER A 911 -11.63 -11.64 3.07
CA SER A 911 -12.17 -10.59 2.18
C SER A 911 -12.62 -11.09 0.80
N PHE A 912 -13.39 -10.27 0.08
CA PHE A 912 -14.00 -10.56 -1.24
C PHE A 912 -13.32 -9.87 -2.43
N GLY A 913 -12.23 -9.14 -2.23
CA GLY A 913 -11.56 -8.45 -3.31
C GLY A 913 -10.17 -9.01 -3.56
N PHE A 914 -10.01 -9.82 -4.61
CA PHE A 914 -8.68 -10.19 -5.08
C PHE A 914 -8.66 -10.40 -6.60
N ASN A 915 -7.51 -10.12 -7.21
CA ASN A 915 -7.16 -10.62 -8.55
C ASN A 915 -6.77 -12.11 -8.55
N VAL A 916 -6.81 -12.77 -7.38
CA VAL A 916 -6.41 -14.17 -7.14
C VAL A 916 -7.43 -14.87 -6.25
N THR A 917 -7.50 -16.19 -6.35
CA THR A 917 -8.48 -16.97 -5.61
C THR A 917 -8.18 -16.96 -4.12
N ASN A 918 -9.23 -16.83 -3.31
CA ASN A 918 -9.15 -16.79 -1.88
C ASN A 918 -10.02 -17.89 -1.25
N PHE A 919 -9.42 -18.64 -0.33
CA PHE A 919 -10.13 -19.59 0.51
C PHE A 919 -10.41 -18.96 1.87
N GLY A 920 -11.57 -19.28 2.45
CA GLY A 920 -11.93 -18.84 3.79
C GLY A 920 -12.78 -19.88 4.53
N GLU A 921 -12.38 -20.23 5.74
CA GLU A 921 -13.18 -21.03 6.67
C GLU A 921 -14.37 -20.19 7.17
N CYS A 922 -15.59 -20.75 7.10
CA CYS A 922 -16.85 -20.07 7.38
C CYS A 922 -17.74 -20.92 8.30
N HIS A 923 -17.21 -21.28 9.48
CA HIS A 923 -17.85 -22.14 10.46
C HIS A 923 -18.04 -23.59 9.97
N THR A 924 -19.19 -23.91 9.36
CA THR A 924 -19.46 -25.27 8.86
C THR A 924 -19.10 -25.45 7.40
N THR A 925 -18.73 -24.37 6.71
CA THR A 925 -18.45 -24.35 5.28
C THR A 925 -17.05 -23.80 5.01
N VAL A 926 -16.56 -24.01 3.80
CA VAL A 926 -15.43 -23.32 3.22
C VAL A 926 -15.94 -22.51 2.03
N ARG A 927 -15.53 -21.24 1.97
CA ARG A 927 -15.81 -20.34 0.86
C ARG A 927 -14.61 -20.24 -0.05
N ILE A 928 -14.86 -20.30 -1.36
CA ILE A 928 -13.94 -19.90 -2.42
C ILE A 928 -14.46 -18.59 -3.01
N THR A 929 -13.68 -17.53 -2.88
CA THR A 929 -13.91 -16.27 -3.60
C THR A 929 -12.93 -16.20 -4.75
N LEU A 930 -13.43 -16.00 -5.97
CA LEU A 930 -12.61 -15.92 -7.17
C LEU A 930 -12.34 -14.47 -7.55
N GLY A 931 -11.19 -14.25 -8.18
CA GLY A 931 -10.88 -13.02 -8.87
C GLY A 931 -11.26 -13.08 -10.34
N ILE A 932 -10.33 -12.62 -11.17
CA ILE A 932 -10.44 -12.53 -12.63
C ILE A 932 -9.52 -13.53 -13.33
N GLU A 933 -9.39 -14.71 -12.74
CA GLU A 933 -8.60 -15.81 -13.26
C GLU A 933 -9.03 -16.22 -14.68
N GLU A 934 -8.10 -16.85 -15.39
CA GLU A 934 -8.35 -17.43 -16.71
C GLU A 934 -9.06 -18.80 -16.56
N PRO A 935 -9.89 -19.20 -17.55
CA PRO A 935 -10.72 -20.42 -17.46
C PRO A 935 -9.95 -21.70 -17.09
N GLY A 936 -8.70 -21.86 -17.57
CA GLY A 936 -7.89 -23.04 -17.27
C GLY A 936 -7.53 -23.17 -15.79
N LEU A 937 -7.32 -22.05 -15.08
CA LEU A 937 -7.03 -22.08 -13.65
C LEU A 937 -8.29 -22.45 -12.84
N LEU A 938 -9.48 -22.02 -13.30
CA LEU A 938 -10.77 -22.41 -12.69
C LEU A 938 -11.02 -23.92 -12.78
N GLN A 939 -10.71 -24.53 -13.92
CA GLN A 939 -10.79 -25.98 -14.11
C GLN A 939 -9.83 -26.73 -13.19
N GLU A 940 -8.62 -26.20 -13.01
CA GLU A 940 -7.64 -26.77 -12.10
C GLU A 940 -8.09 -26.69 -10.63
N TYR A 941 -8.68 -25.56 -10.20
CA TYR A 941 -9.29 -25.47 -8.87
C TYR A 941 -10.39 -26.52 -8.67
N ALA A 942 -11.29 -26.67 -9.66
CA ALA A 942 -12.36 -27.65 -9.59
C ALA A 942 -11.80 -29.08 -9.47
N ARG A 943 -10.87 -29.44 -10.36
CA ARG A 943 -10.22 -30.76 -10.41
C ARG A 943 -9.52 -31.09 -9.10
N LYS A 944 -8.74 -30.15 -8.53
CA LYS A 944 -8.05 -30.36 -7.25
C LYS A 944 -9.03 -30.52 -6.10
N LEU A 945 -10.09 -29.72 -6.03
CA LEU A 945 -11.08 -29.83 -4.97
C LEU A 945 -11.77 -31.20 -4.99
N VAL A 946 -12.18 -31.65 -6.17
CA VAL A 946 -12.79 -32.97 -6.37
C VAL A 946 -11.82 -34.07 -5.97
N ALA A 947 -10.61 -34.09 -6.53
CA ALA A 947 -9.61 -35.13 -6.25
C ALA A 947 -9.19 -35.18 -4.77
N LEU A 948 -9.10 -34.02 -4.10
CA LEU A 948 -8.83 -33.95 -2.67
C LEU A 948 -9.97 -34.55 -1.86
N GLY A 949 -11.21 -34.20 -2.20
CA GLY A 949 -12.40 -34.74 -1.54
C GLY A 949 -12.58 -36.24 -1.71
N GLU A 950 -12.29 -36.79 -2.89
CA GLU A 950 -12.28 -38.24 -3.17
C GLU A 950 -11.24 -38.96 -2.30
N ARG A 951 -10.03 -38.40 -2.22
CA ARG A 951 -8.94 -38.95 -1.40
C ARG A 951 -9.32 -38.97 0.09
N ILE A 952 -9.81 -37.85 0.61
CA ILE A 952 -10.27 -37.72 2.00
C ILE A 952 -11.41 -38.69 2.29
N HIS A 953 -12.31 -38.89 1.32
CA HIS A 953 -13.41 -39.84 1.44
C HIS A 953 -12.92 -41.28 1.55
N ALA A 954 -11.89 -41.66 0.79
CA ALA A 954 -11.31 -43.00 0.77
C ALA A 954 -10.45 -43.33 2.00
N GLU A 955 -9.85 -42.32 2.63
CA GLU A 955 -8.99 -42.47 3.82
C GLU A 955 -9.77 -42.67 5.13
N GLY A 956 -11.00 -42.16 5.19
CA GLY A 956 -11.89 -42.26 6.36
C GLY A 956 -12.86 -43.43 6.24
#